data_AF-A0AAD8YIB6-F1
#
_entry.id   AF-A0AAD8YIB6-F1
#
_cell.length_a   1.000
_cell.length_b   1.000
_cell.length_c   1.000
_cell.angle_alpha   90.00
_cell.angle_beta   90.00
_cell.angle_gamma   90.00
#
_symmetry.space_group_name_H-M   'P 1'
#
loop_
_entity.id
_entity.type
_entity.pdbx_description
1 polymer ?
#
loop_
_entity_poly.entity_id
_entity_poly.type
_entity_poly.pdbx_seq_one_letter_code
_entity_poly.pdbx_strand_id
1 'polypeptide(L)'
;MNTFIENAMKRKPLMLVRKQAHCSDETSRYTAVPIFDTETPIKPEAVQPSHDSSGGGEAPLRHMSLSDLVFFGIGTTIGSGVFVLAGVVAHNYAGPSASISYLIAGCVAALSGLPYAELSAAFPLDGSTYSYAYITLGEVFAVMASLCQTLEYGGASAAVARSWGSKFVDWVHEGRDESNPLPSGLEKFLQPGHGINPMGAIIALLCTLLLLMGVRESKMATNVVSATKVSLVVFMIVAGFLLASGVFANSDTTPASFSNWSPFVPPVFGAAGIIDGSSILFFAFLGFDQICNLSGEAKNPVRDVPKAVVGVILIDGVIYMLAALALTALVPYTSIDTVSSFPRAFGSNGVLWAEQMTAIGEIVTLPLVVLTGIQSQTRLFFAMSKDKLVPKLFGKLTFSDSRTCCCLGEKKKDTIGNLSANVQFCGVVIVILACFVPFQYIESLISAGALFLFSLTDVCLLMIRYHCPSESFLGNLNAVDDNASIFSIATVREQMSLERLLILLNVFPFLSGVCFAFIPIAAVKYSLAAVFALLTLCVTIYIHRYCPEARSTRFALEGDGYGIGKARFRTPLVPYLPALGIFANWFMLANVGWQGIVMLVVYLLLGVAMYGGFCSGRSLTSEYENNDGSYYNDNMLPGRTSPTDTLSVSSPLQEALLPGGEWENDKNGLRRDLSEIETSKSVRFT
;
A
#
# COMPACT_ATOMS: atom_id res chain seq x y z
N MET A 1 -28.38 -11.60 0.85
CA MET A 1 -27.13 -11.25 0.14
C MET A 1 -27.34 -10.02 -0.75
N ASN A 2 -28.25 -10.04 -1.73
CA ASN A 2 -28.55 -8.86 -2.56
C ASN A 2 -28.99 -7.64 -1.76
N THR A 3 -29.91 -7.80 -0.80
CA THR A 3 -30.35 -6.71 0.09
C THR A 3 -29.24 -6.17 1.00
N PHE A 4 -28.25 -7.00 1.32
CA PHE A 4 -27.09 -6.61 2.14
C PHE A 4 -26.07 -5.83 1.30
N ILE A 5 -25.76 -6.30 0.09
CA ILE A 5 -24.91 -5.60 -0.87
C ILE A 5 -25.54 -4.25 -1.25
N GLU A 6 -26.86 -4.21 -1.46
CA GLU A 6 -27.59 -2.98 -1.78
C GLU A 6 -27.57 -1.98 -0.61
N ASN A 7 -27.73 -2.44 0.64
CA ASN A 7 -27.64 -1.56 1.81
C ASN A 7 -26.19 -1.12 2.10
N ALA A 8 -25.19 -1.95 1.80
CA ALA A 8 -23.79 -1.61 1.99
C ALA A 8 -23.28 -0.64 0.90
N MET A 9 -23.80 -0.72 -0.34
CA MET A 9 -23.54 0.25 -1.41
C MET A 9 -24.24 1.61 -1.18
N LYS A 10 -25.31 1.66 -0.38
CA LYS A 10 -26.02 2.90 -0.03
C LYS A 10 -25.32 3.74 1.07
N ARG A 11 -24.31 3.18 1.76
CA ARG A 11 -23.56 3.88 2.81
C ARG A 11 -22.65 4.93 2.20
N LYS A 12 -22.95 6.20 2.42
CA LYS A 12 -22.16 7.33 1.89
C LYS A 12 -20.74 7.33 2.47
N PRO A 13 -19.73 7.82 1.71
CA PRO A 13 -18.38 8.02 2.25
C PRO A 13 -18.43 8.99 3.44
N LEU A 14 -17.79 8.62 4.54
CA LEU A 14 -17.65 9.46 5.72
C LEU A 14 -16.83 10.70 5.36
N MET A 15 -17.48 11.85 5.24
CA MET A 15 -16.80 13.13 5.43
C MET A 15 -16.33 13.18 6.89
N LEU A 16 -15.06 12.83 7.10
CA LEU A 16 -14.38 12.88 8.38
C LEU A 16 -14.31 14.32 8.92
N VAL A 17 -15.37 14.75 9.62
CA VAL A 17 -15.23 15.72 10.70
C VAL A 17 -14.88 14.90 11.94
N ARG A 18 -13.58 14.84 12.24
CA ARG A 18 -13.04 14.23 13.46
C ARG A 18 -13.53 15.06 14.65
N LYS A 19 -14.59 14.62 15.33
CA LYS A 19 -14.83 15.00 16.73
C LYS A 19 -13.72 14.34 17.55
N GLN A 20 -12.63 15.06 17.80
CA GLN A 20 -11.87 14.82 19.02
C GLN A 20 -12.77 15.20 20.19
N ALA A 21 -12.81 14.32 21.19
CA ALA A 21 -13.49 14.53 22.45
C ALA A 21 -12.90 15.77 23.15
N HIS A 22 -13.56 16.92 22.98
CA HIS A 22 -13.47 18.02 23.93
C HIS A 22 -14.62 17.87 24.93
N CYS A 23 -14.34 17.28 26.08
CA CYS A 23 -14.80 17.86 27.36
C CYS A 23 -13.62 18.73 27.79
N SER A 24 -13.71 20.02 28.06
CA SER A 24 -14.82 20.85 28.50
C SER A 24 -14.39 22.30 28.25
N ASP A 25 -15.24 23.12 27.64
CA ASP A 25 -15.46 24.51 28.04
C ASP A 25 -16.50 25.13 27.10
N GLU A 26 -17.69 25.37 27.65
CA GLU A 26 -18.68 26.27 27.09
C GLU A 26 -18.10 27.69 27.14
N THR A 27 -17.72 28.26 25.99
CA THR A 27 -17.85 29.69 25.62
C THR A 27 -16.91 30.06 24.48
N SER A 28 -17.26 29.72 23.23
CA SER A 28 -16.90 30.59 22.11
C SER A 28 -17.94 30.46 21.00
N ARG A 29 -18.65 31.58 20.77
CA ARG A 29 -19.64 31.75 19.70
C ARG A 29 -18.87 31.97 18.40
N TYR A 30 -19.14 31.20 17.36
CA TYR A 30 -18.74 31.54 15.99
C TYR A 30 -19.76 32.51 15.38
N THR A 31 -19.38 33.77 15.23
CA THR A 31 -19.98 34.68 14.24
C THR A 31 -19.21 34.55 12.93
N ALA A 32 -19.92 34.25 11.84
CA ALA A 32 -19.37 34.31 10.50
C ALA A 32 -19.03 35.77 10.14
N VAL A 33 -17.81 36.03 9.69
CA VAL A 33 -17.44 37.29 9.04
C VAL A 33 -17.04 36.98 7.59
N PRO A 34 -17.69 37.58 6.58
CA PRO A 34 -17.24 37.49 5.20
C PRO A 34 -16.25 38.63 4.93
N ILE A 35 -15.08 38.36 4.35
CA ILE A 35 -14.22 39.42 3.82
C ILE A 35 -13.59 38.96 2.50
N PHE A 36 -14.03 39.58 1.40
CA PHE A 36 -13.18 39.91 0.27
C PHE A 36 -12.44 41.21 0.63
N ASP A 37 -11.13 41.27 0.52
CA ASP A 37 -10.41 42.09 -0.47
C ASP A 37 -8.89 42.08 -0.24
N THR A 38 -8.20 42.53 -1.28
CA THR A 38 -6.80 42.48 -1.68
C THR A 38 -5.72 43.05 -0.74
N GLU A 39 -4.48 42.59 -1.02
CA GLU A 39 -3.16 43.21 -0.74
C GLU A 39 -2.56 43.15 0.68
N THR A 40 -1.66 42.16 0.90
CA THR A 40 -0.28 42.32 1.42
C THR A 40 0.38 40.95 1.62
N PRO A 41 1.65 40.72 1.21
CA PRO A 41 2.34 39.46 1.46
C PRO A 41 2.94 39.47 2.87
N ILE A 42 2.31 38.78 3.82
CA ILE A 42 2.91 38.52 5.14
C ILE A 42 3.94 37.39 4.99
N LYS A 43 5.17 37.68 5.41
CA LYS A 43 6.34 36.78 5.43
C LYS A 43 6.08 35.63 6.42
N PRO A 44 6.30 34.35 6.06
CA PRO A 44 6.02 33.25 6.98
C PRO A 44 7.13 33.16 8.04
N GLU A 45 6.78 33.52 9.28
CA GLU A 45 7.58 33.23 10.46
C GLU A 45 7.34 31.77 10.87
N ALA A 46 8.42 31.02 11.09
CA ALA A 46 8.38 29.59 11.35
C ALA A 46 7.82 29.31 12.75
N VAL A 47 6.57 28.88 12.83
CA VAL A 47 5.96 28.36 14.07
C VAL A 47 6.60 27.02 14.40
N GLN A 48 7.42 26.99 15.46
CA GLN A 48 7.87 25.75 16.08
C GLN A 48 6.71 25.12 16.87
N PRO A 49 6.48 23.80 16.78
CA PRO A 49 5.43 23.15 17.55
C PRO A 49 5.83 23.06 19.03
N SER A 50 5.03 23.67 19.89
CA SER A 50 5.12 23.55 21.35
C SER A 50 4.76 22.13 21.79
N HIS A 51 5.68 21.51 22.55
CA HIS A 51 5.44 20.28 23.31
C HIS A 51 4.58 20.61 24.53
N ASP A 52 3.32 20.21 24.53
CA ASP A 52 2.57 19.88 25.75
C ASP A 52 1.38 18.98 25.38
N SER A 53 1.50 17.67 25.65
CA SER A 53 0.36 16.76 25.64
C SER A 53 0.55 15.67 26.70
N SER A 54 -0.16 15.83 27.81
CA SER A 54 -0.36 14.82 28.83
C SER A 54 -1.67 14.08 28.54
N GLY A 55 -1.58 12.85 28.03
CA GLY A 55 -2.71 11.91 27.99
C GLY A 55 -2.92 11.09 26.71
N GLY A 56 -2.16 10.01 26.54
CA GLY A 56 -2.72 8.71 26.08
C GLY A 56 -2.99 8.49 24.58
N GLY A 57 -1.98 8.69 23.73
CA GLY A 57 -1.99 8.24 22.33
C GLY A 57 -0.84 8.86 21.57
N GLU A 58 0.41 8.56 21.97
CA GLU A 58 1.60 9.13 21.35
C GLU A 58 1.57 8.89 19.83
N ALA A 59 1.56 9.98 19.06
CA ALA A 59 1.79 9.92 17.63
C ALA A 59 3.13 9.19 17.38
N PRO A 60 3.23 8.32 16.37
CA PRO A 60 4.47 7.61 16.08
C PRO A 60 5.60 8.64 15.92
N LEU A 61 6.70 8.42 16.66
CA LEU A 61 7.88 9.29 16.58
C LEU A 61 8.36 9.33 15.13
N ARG A 62 8.37 10.50 14.50
CA ARG A 62 8.86 10.69 13.14
C ARG A 62 10.37 10.59 13.11
N HIS A 63 10.89 9.48 12.60
CA HIS A 63 12.32 9.17 12.69
C HIS A 63 12.93 8.60 11.40
N MET A 64 12.11 8.13 10.45
CA MET A 64 12.59 7.59 9.18
C MET A 64 12.98 8.70 8.21
N SER A 65 14.20 8.64 7.70
CA SER A 65 14.70 9.51 6.64
C SER A 65 14.42 8.95 5.24
N LEU A 66 14.60 9.77 4.20
CA LEU A 66 14.44 9.33 2.81
C LEU A 66 15.28 8.09 2.47
N SER A 67 16.54 8.03 2.92
CA SER A 67 17.40 6.87 2.67
C SER A 67 16.88 5.62 3.38
N ASP A 68 16.36 5.76 4.59
CA ASP A 68 15.78 4.64 5.33
C ASP A 68 14.55 4.09 4.60
N LEU A 69 13.70 4.97 4.05
CA LEU A 69 12.52 4.59 3.26
C LEU A 69 12.90 3.88 1.96
N VAL A 70 13.95 4.35 1.27
CA VAL A 70 14.44 3.70 0.03
C VAL A 70 15.04 2.33 0.34
N PHE A 71 15.90 2.21 1.35
CA PHE A 71 16.46 0.91 1.73
C PHE A 71 15.38 -0.04 2.25
N PHE A 72 14.41 0.44 3.02
CA PHE A 72 13.24 -0.34 3.41
C PHE A 72 12.49 -0.84 2.18
N GLY A 73 12.13 0.06 1.26
CA GLY A 73 11.42 -0.26 0.03
C GLY A 73 12.12 -1.35 -0.77
N ILE A 74 13.40 -1.13 -1.11
CA ILE A 74 14.23 -2.10 -1.83
C ILE A 74 14.36 -3.43 -1.06
N GLY A 75 14.49 -3.35 0.26
CA GLY A 75 14.57 -4.51 1.14
C GLY A 75 13.31 -5.37 1.15
N THR A 76 12.15 -4.74 0.92
CA THR A 76 10.84 -5.42 0.86
C THR A 76 10.48 -5.92 -0.54
N THR A 77 10.87 -5.21 -1.59
CA THR A 77 10.60 -5.60 -2.99
C THR A 77 11.57 -6.66 -3.49
N ILE A 78 12.88 -6.52 -3.21
CA ILE A 78 13.89 -7.51 -3.59
C ILE A 78 13.75 -8.77 -2.72
N GLY A 79 13.17 -9.79 -3.34
CA GLY A 79 12.97 -11.11 -2.74
C GLY A 79 12.87 -12.21 -3.79
N SER A 80 11.87 -13.08 -3.64
CA SER A 80 11.69 -14.24 -4.53
C SER A 80 11.41 -13.86 -5.98
N GLY A 81 10.98 -12.62 -6.23
CA GLY A 81 10.77 -12.07 -7.57
C GLY A 81 12.01 -12.12 -8.47
N VAL A 82 13.21 -11.81 -7.94
CA VAL A 82 14.47 -11.88 -8.70
C VAL A 82 15.21 -13.20 -8.49
N PHE A 83 15.12 -13.80 -7.30
CA PHE A 83 15.87 -15.03 -7.00
C PHE A 83 15.22 -16.32 -7.50
N VAL A 84 13.92 -16.32 -7.80
CA VAL A 84 13.17 -17.50 -8.28
C VAL A 84 12.46 -17.21 -9.59
N LEU A 85 11.61 -16.17 -9.59
CA LEU A 85 10.75 -15.86 -10.73
C LEU A 85 11.53 -15.52 -12.01
N ALA A 86 12.71 -14.90 -11.87
CA ALA A 86 13.60 -14.64 -13.00
C ALA A 86 13.92 -15.92 -13.79
N GLY A 87 14.22 -17.02 -13.10
CA GLY A 87 14.51 -18.30 -13.75
C GLY A 87 13.26 -19.02 -14.23
N VAL A 88 12.18 -19.02 -13.45
CA VAL A 88 10.89 -19.61 -13.86
C VAL A 88 10.39 -18.98 -15.17
N VAL A 89 10.44 -17.66 -15.28
CA VAL A 89 9.94 -16.92 -16.45
C VAL A 89 10.91 -17.03 -17.63
N ALA A 90 12.22 -16.99 -17.39
CA ALA A 90 13.19 -17.28 -18.44
C ALA A 90 13.03 -18.69 -19.00
N HIS A 91 12.84 -19.71 -18.15
CA HIS A 91 12.73 -21.10 -18.58
C HIS A 91 11.39 -21.41 -19.27
N ASN A 92 10.27 -21.00 -18.68
CA ASN A 92 8.94 -21.49 -19.08
C ASN A 92 8.13 -20.53 -19.97
N TYR A 93 8.47 -19.24 -20.04
CA TYR A 93 7.57 -18.23 -20.62
C TYR A 93 8.21 -17.31 -21.66
N ALA A 94 9.43 -16.81 -21.42
CA ALA A 94 9.97 -15.71 -22.24
C ALA A 94 11.40 -15.93 -22.76
N GLY A 95 12.18 -16.87 -22.21
CA GLY A 95 13.59 -17.00 -22.59
C GLY A 95 14.39 -15.72 -22.29
N PRO A 96 15.35 -15.35 -23.15
CA PRO A 96 16.12 -14.10 -23.03
C PRO A 96 15.25 -12.82 -23.01
N SER A 97 14.06 -12.88 -23.62
CA SER A 97 13.08 -11.79 -23.61
C SER A 97 12.35 -11.59 -22.26
N ALA A 98 12.67 -12.38 -21.23
CA ALA A 98 12.25 -12.13 -19.85
C ALA A 98 12.65 -10.72 -19.36
N SER A 99 13.73 -10.15 -19.91
CA SER A 99 14.13 -8.76 -19.68
C SER A 99 13.08 -7.74 -20.14
N ILE A 100 12.46 -7.93 -21.31
CA ILE A 100 11.34 -7.11 -21.79
C ILE A 100 10.13 -7.32 -20.88
N SER A 101 9.91 -8.55 -20.41
CA SER A 101 8.80 -8.86 -19.51
C SER A 101 8.94 -8.09 -18.18
N TYR A 102 10.15 -8.01 -17.61
CA TYR A 102 10.44 -7.16 -16.44
C TYR A 102 10.25 -5.67 -16.73
N LEU A 103 10.66 -5.20 -17.90
CA LEU A 103 10.48 -3.81 -18.29
C LEU A 103 9.00 -3.44 -18.35
N ILE A 104 8.17 -4.27 -18.97
CA ILE A 104 6.71 -4.07 -19.03
C ILE A 104 6.13 -4.08 -17.61
N ALA A 105 6.44 -5.09 -16.79
CA ALA A 105 5.97 -5.18 -15.41
C ALA A 105 6.37 -3.94 -14.58
N GLY A 106 7.61 -3.47 -14.72
CA GLY A 106 8.10 -2.26 -14.05
C GLY A 106 7.42 -0.98 -14.53
N CYS A 107 7.11 -0.87 -15.82
CA CYS A 107 6.31 0.25 -16.34
C CYS A 107 4.90 0.24 -15.75
N VAL A 108 4.24 -0.93 -15.65
CA VAL A 108 2.92 -1.05 -15.03
C VAL A 108 2.97 -0.70 -13.54
N ALA A 109 3.98 -1.21 -12.82
CA ALA A 109 4.20 -0.85 -11.42
C ALA A 109 4.44 0.67 -11.25
N ALA A 110 5.17 1.32 -12.16
CA ALA A 110 5.38 2.77 -12.13
C ALA A 110 4.08 3.56 -12.38
N LEU A 111 3.21 3.09 -13.29
CA LEU A 111 1.92 3.71 -13.56
C LEU A 111 1.02 3.74 -12.31
N SER A 112 1.01 2.66 -11.52
CA SER A 112 0.27 2.62 -10.25
C SER A 112 1.03 3.27 -9.08
N GLY A 113 2.36 3.18 -9.07
CA GLY A 113 3.20 3.77 -8.02
C GLY A 113 3.10 5.30 -7.93
N LEU A 114 2.87 5.98 -9.06
CA LEU A 114 2.71 7.43 -9.08
C LEU A 114 1.42 7.90 -8.34
N PRO A 115 0.25 7.30 -8.55
CA PRO A 115 -0.94 7.51 -7.71
C PRO A 115 -0.74 7.20 -6.22
N TYR A 116 -0.06 6.10 -5.89
CA TYR A 116 0.31 5.79 -4.50
C TYR A 116 1.15 6.90 -3.87
N ALA A 117 2.12 7.43 -4.62
CA ALA A 117 2.96 8.52 -4.16
C ALA A 117 2.17 9.82 -3.91
N GLU A 118 1.17 10.16 -4.72
CA GLU A 118 0.31 11.33 -4.45
C GLU A 118 -0.61 11.10 -3.23
N LEU A 119 -1.28 9.95 -3.16
CA LEU A 119 -2.20 9.64 -2.06
C LEU A 119 -1.49 9.54 -0.71
N SER A 120 -0.29 8.97 -0.65
CA SER A 120 0.51 8.90 0.58
C SER A 120 1.05 10.25 1.03
N ALA A 121 1.37 11.16 0.09
CA ALA A 121 1.73 12.53 0.43
C ALA A 121 0.52 13.36 0.88
N ALA A 122 -0.66 13.07 0.33
CA ALA A 122 -1.92 13.73 0.70
C ALA A 122 -2.43 13.27 2.08
N PHE A 123 -2.39 11.97 2.34
CA PHE A 123 -2.89 11.33 3.54
C PHE A 123 -1.77 10.49 4.18
N PRO A 124 -0.91 11.09 5.00
CA PRO A 124 0.16 10.38 5.71
C PRO A 124 -0.41 9.58 6.89
N LEU A 125 -1.30 8.63 6.57
CA LEU A 125 -2.02 7.76 7.49
C LEU A 125 -1.47 6.34 7.36
N ASP A 126 -1.49 5.61 8.47
CA ASP A 126 -1.20 4.18 8.46
C ASP A 126 -2.32 3.43 7.70
N GLY A 127 -1.96 2.43 6.88
CA GLY A 127 -2.92 1.54 6.20
C GLY A 127 -2.92 1.60 4.66
N SER A 128 -2.20 2.53 4.03
CA SER A 128 -2.05 2.62 2.56
C SER A 128 -3.42 2.58 1.86
N THR A 129 -3.64 1.71 0.86
CA THR A 129 -4.88 1.66 0.06
C THR A 129 -6.15 1.47 0.87
N TYR A 130 -6.12 0.68 1.95
CA TYR A 130 -7.28 0.53 2.84
C TYR A 130 -7.80 1.91 3.30
N SER A 131 -6.90 2.75 3.80
CA SER A 131 -7.24 4.08 4.32
C SER A 131 -7.72 5.01 3.19
N TYR A 132 -7.11 4.92 2.00
CA TYR A 132 -7.54 5.71 0.85
C TYR A 132 -8.94 5.30 0.36
N ALA A 133 -9.21 4.00 0.26
CA ALA A 133 -10.51 3.47 -0.16
C ALA A 133 -11.59 3.79 0.88
N TYR A 134 -11.26 3.72 2.18
CA TYR A 134 -12.19 4.07 3.25
C TYR A 134 -12.65 5.53 3.19
N ILE A 135 -11.73 6.45 2.89
CA ILE A 135 -12.01 7.89 2.77
C ILE A 135 -12.81 8.20 1.49
N THR A 136 -12.56 7.48 0.39
CA THR A 136 -13.06 7.87 -0.95
C THR A 136 -14.26 7.08 -1.44
N LEU A 137 -14.23 5.76 -1.29
CA LEU A 137 -15.20 4.82 -1.85
C LEU A 137 -16.12 4.22 -0.78
N GLY A 138 -15.76 4.36 0.49
CA GLY A 138 -16.52 3.87 1.63
C GLY A 138 -16.10 2.49 2.12
N GLU A 139 -16.90 1.97 3.06
CA GLU A 139 -16.53 0.85 3.92
C GLU A 139 -16.34 -0.48 3.17
N VAL A 140 -17.23 -0.81 2.21
CA VAL A 140 -17.18 -2.08 1.47
C VAL A 140 -15.90 -2.19 0.65
N PHE A 141 -15.56 -1.13 -0.08
CA PHE A 141 -14.35 -1.08 -0.89
C PHE A 141 -13.09 -1.05 -0.03
N ALA A 142 -13.14 -0.44 1.16
CA ALA A 142 -12.05 -0.52 2.13
C ALA A 142 -11.82 -1.96 2.62
N VAL A 143 -12.88 -2.72 2.92
CA VAL A 143 -12.76 -4.14 3.29
C VAL A 143 -12.19 -4.97 2.14
N MET A 144 -12.63 -4.73 0.90
CA MET A 144 -12.03 -5.39 -0.26
C MET A 144 -10.54 -5.05 -0.42
N ALA A 145 -10.18 -3.78 -0.24
CA ALA A 145 -8.79 -3.32 -0.27
C ALA A 145 -7.95 -4.02 0.81
N SER A 146 -8.44 -4.11 2.04
CA SER A 146 -7.70 -4.73 3.14
C SER A 146 -7.56 -6.25 2.98
N LEU A 147 -8.54 -6.92 2.39
CA LEU A 147 -8.44 -8.33 2.01
C LEU A 147 -7.33 -8.54 0.98
N CYS A 148 -7.25 -7.70 -0.04
CA CYS A 148 -6.19 -7.76 -1.04
C CYS A 148 -4.81 -7.40 -0.46
N GLN A 149 -4.70 -6.36 0.38
CA GLN A 149 -3.46 -6.05 1.08
C GLN A 149 -3.03 -7.19 2.02
N THR A 150 -3.98 -7.94 2.59
CA THR A 150 -3.67 -9.11 3.41
C THR A 150 -3.08 -10.25 2.58
N LEU A 151 -3.54 -10.45 1.34
CA LEU A 151 -2.88 -11.36 0.39
C LEU A 151 -1.47 -10.87 0.05
N GLU A 152 -1.31 -9.57 -0.19
CA GLU A 152 -0.02 -8.99 -0.52
C GLU A 152 0.98 -9.13 0.64
N TYR A 153 0.68 -8.65 1.84
CA TYR A 153 1.64 -8.69 2.94
C TYR A 153 1.76 -10.09 3.55
N GLY A 154 0.63 -10.72 3.91
CA GLY A 154 0.61 -12.04 4.54
C GLY A 154 0.92 -13.16 3.56
N GLY A 155 0.21 -13.18 2.42
CA GLY A 155 0.43 -14.19 1.38
C GLY A 155 1.83 -14.13 0.78
N ALA A 156 2.36 -12.94 0.43
CA ALA A 156 3.71 -12.86 -0.12
C ALA A 156 4.77 -13.25 0.90
N SER A 157 4.58 -12.93 2.19
CA SER A 157 5.45 -13.42 3.26
C SER A 157 5.50 -14.96 3.31
N ALA A 158 4.34 -15.61 3.16
CA ALA A 158 4.27 -17.07 3.11
C ALA A 158 4.94 -17.65 1.84
N ALA A 159 4.73 -17.02 0.69
CA ALA A 159 5.38 -17.41 -0.57
C ALA A 159 6.90 -17.30 -0.48
N VAL A 160 7.41 -16.19 0.08
CA VAL A 160 8.85 -15.97 0.25
C VAL A 160 9.46 -16.91 1.28
N ALA A 161 8.77 -17.19 2.40
CA ALA A 161 9.21 -18.17 3.38
C ALA A 161 9.33 -19.57 2.76
N ARG A 162 8.36 -19.97 1.92
CA ARG A 162 8.42 -21.23 1.19
C ARG A 162 9.55 -21.28 0.16
N SER A 163 9.75 -20.20 -0.58
CA SER A 163 10.87 -20.05 -1.52
C SER A 163 12.21 -20.20 -0.80
N TRP A 164 12.39 -19.53 0.34
CA TRP A 164 13.56 -19.70 1.20
C TRP A 164 13.77 -21.16 1.62
N GLY A 165 12.71 -21.84 2.06
CA GLY A 165 12.81 -23.24 2.47
C GLY A 165 13.26 -24.15 1.34
N SER A 166 12.80 -23.90 0.11
CA SER A 166 13.20 -24.68 -1.07
C SER A 166 14.68 -24.45 -1.42
N LYS A 167 15.13 -23.19 -1.40
CA LYS A 167 16.54 -22.83 -1.61
C LYS A 167 17.47 -23.38 -0.53
N PHE A 168 17.03 -23.38 0.72
CA PHE A 168 17.80 -23.98 1.82
C PHE A 168 17.99 -25.48 1.59
N VAL A 169 16.93 -26.17 1.16
CA VAL A 169 17.01 -27.60 0.82
C VAL A 169 17.99 -27.81 -0.33
N ASP A 170 17.93 -27.02 -1.41
CA ASP A 170 18.86 -27.13 -2.54
C ASP A 170 20.32 -26.92 -2.12
N TRP A 171 20.58 -25.92 -1.28
CA TRP A 171 21.91 -25.62 -0.75
C TRP A 171 22.45 -26.76 0.13
N VAL A 172 21.59 -27.42 0.92
CA VAL A 172 21.99 -28.59 1.73
C VAL A 172 22.36 -29.79 0.86
N HIS A 173 21.74 -29.93 -0.31
CA HIS A 173 22.07 -30.97 -1.30
C HIS A 173 23.27 -30.57 -2.19
N GLU A 174 23.72 -29.32 -2.15
CA GLU A 174 24.84 -28.84 -2.93
C GLU A 174 26.14 -29.58 -2.53
N GLY A 175 26.88 -30.06 -3.54
CA GLY A 175 28.13 -30.81 -3.33
C GLY A 175 27.94 -32.23 -2.77
N ARG A 176 26.70 -32.76 -2.74
CA ARG A 176 26.40 -34.14 -2.31
C ARG A 176 25.86 -34.95 -3.49
N ASP A 177 26.56 -36.03 -3.81
CA ASP A 177 26.16 -37.02 -4.81
C ASP A 177 25.64 -38.31 -4.14
N GLU A 178 25.23 -39.30 -4.95
CA GLU A 178 24.85 -40.66 -4.50
C GLU A 178 25.92 -41.33 -3.63
N SER A 179 27.18 -40.89 -3.69
CA SER A 179 28.29 -41.37 -2.87
C SER A 179 28.27 -40.86 -1.42
N ASN A 180 27.55 -39.78 -1.12
CA ASN A 180 27.41 -39.20 0.22
C ASN A 180 25.98 -38.69 0.47
N PRO A 181 24.99 -39.60 0.54
CA PRO A 181 23.60 -39.22 0.71
C PRO A 181 23.36 -38.59 2.09
N LEU A 182 22.34 -37.75 2.16
CA LEU A 182 21.86 -37.25 3.45
C LEU A 182 21.36 -38.43 4.30
N PRO A 183 21.49 -38.37 5.64
CA PRO A 183 20.84 -39.33 6.51
C PRO A 183 19.35 -39.40 6.18
N SER A 184 18.81 -40.60 5.96
CA SER A 184 17.43 -40.79 5.48
C SER A 184 16.36 -40.12 6.35
N GLY A 185 16.62 -39.98 7.66
CA GLY A 185 15.77 -39.22 8.57
C GLY A 185 15.75 -37.71 8.30
N LEU A 186 16.90 -37.14 7.92
CA LEU A 186 17.02 -35.72 7.56
C LEU A 186 16.46 -35.45 6.17
N GLU A 187 16.68 -36.35 5.21
CA GLU A 187 16.12 -36.24 3.86
C GLU A 187 14.59 -36.27 3.89
N LYS A 188 14.00 -37.23 4.62
CA LYS A 188 12.54 -37.30 4.84
C LYS A 188 11.99 -36.08 5.59
N PHE A 189 12.81 -35.43 6.43
CA PHE A 189 12.40 -34.20 7.11
C PHE A 189 12.50 -32.98 6.20
N LEU A 190 13.51 -32.88 5.34
CA LEU A 190 13.68 -31.77 4.39
C LEU A 190 12.64 -31.85 3.26
N GLN A 191 12.41 -33.06 2.74
CA GLN A 191 11.45 -33.34 1.68
C GLN A 191 10.51 -34.48 2.11
N PRO A 192 9.50 -34.20 2.96
CA PRO A 192 8.52 -35.19 3.43
C PRO A 192 7.57 -35.70 2.33
N GLY A 193 7.64 -35.16 1.11
CA GLY A 193 6.68 -35.40 0.04
C GLY A 193 5.37 -34.64 0.24
N HIS A 194 4.41 -34.84 -0.67
CA HIS A 194 3.05 -34.27 -0.61
C HIS A 194 2.96 -32.73 -0.70
N GLY A 195 4.01 -32.05 -1.18
CA GLY A 195 4.03 -30.59 -1.33
C GLY A 195 4.23 -29.82 -0.02
N ILE A 196 4.56 -30.51 1.07
CA ILE A 196 4.83 -29.89 2.38
C ILE A 196 6.24 -29.30 2.40
N ASN A 197 6.38 -28.06 2.87
CA ASN A 197 7.67 -27.38 3.03
C ASN A 197 7.93 -27.01 4.51
N PRO A 198 8.59 -27.90 5.27
CA PRO A 198 8.84 -27.66 6.70
C PRO A 198 9.88 -26.56 6.95
N MET A 199 10.86 -26.39 6.06
CA MET A 199 11.86 -25.32 6.19
C MET A 199 11.23 -23.93 6.07
N GLY A 200 10.25 -23.77 5.16
CA GLY A 200 9.47 -22.54 5.05
C GLY A 200 8.66 -22.22 6.31
N ALA A 201 8.10 -23.25 6.95
CA ALA A 201 7.41 -23.10 8.23
C ALA A 201 8.37 -22.68 9.36
N ILE A 202 9.57 -23.25 9.41
CA ILE A 202 10.58 -22.92 10.42
C ILE A 202 11.02 -21.46 10.29
N ILE A 203 11.36 -20.98 9.09
CA ILE A 203 11.81 -19.60 8.93
C ILE A 203 10.69 -18.60 9.24
N ALA A 204 9.45 -18.88 8.82
CA ALA A 204 8.30 -18.05 9.16
C ALA A 204 8.06 -18.00 10.68
N LEU A 205 8.24 -19.13 11.37
CA LEU A 205 8.14 -19.21 12.83
C LEU A 205 9.27 -18.40 13.50
N LEU A 206 10.52 -18.53 13.03
CA LEU A 206 11.66 -17.78 13.54
C LEU A 206 11.47 -16.27 13.36
N CYS A 207 11.01 -15.81 12.19
CA CYS A 207 10.67 -14.41 11.95
C CYS A 207 9.55 -13.93 12.88
N THR A 208 8.53 -14.74 13.09
CA THR A 208 7.43 -14.43 14.03
C THR A 208 7.95 -14.30 15.45
N LEU A 209 8.77 -15.25 15.92
CA LEU A 209 9.38 -15.23 17.25
C LEU A 209 10.28 -14.00 17.43
N LEU A 210 11.05 -13.64 16.41
CA LEU A 210 11.91 -12.46 16.42
C LEU A 210 11.08 -11.17 16.61
N LEU A 211 9.94 -11.04 15.93
CA LEU A 211 9.02 -9.91 16.13
C LEU A 211 8.38 -9.92 17.51
N LEU A 212 8.06 -11.09 18.07
CA LEU A 212 7.50 -11.22 19.41
C LEU A 212 8.51 -10.88 20.51
N MET A 213 9.79 -11.20 20.32
CA MET A 213 10.88 -10.74 21.18
C MET A 213 10.99 -9.21 21.17
N GLY A 214 10.33 -8.55 20.22
CA GLY A 214 10.25 -7.12 20.12
C GLY A 214 11.63 -6.53 19.84
N VAL A 215 12.37 -7.15 18.91
CA VAL A 215 13.50 -6.50 18.26
C VAL A 215 12.97 -5.17 17.76
N ARG A 216 13.30 -4.12 18.48
CA ARG A 216 12.91 -2.77 18.10
C ARG A 216 13.50 -2.58 16.71
N GLU A 217 12.64 -2.45 15.70
CA GLU A 217 13.00 -2.31 14.29
C GLU A 217 14.19 -1.38 14.18
N SER A 218 15.37 -1.99 14.09
CA SER A 218 16.59 -1.21 14.05
C SER A 218 16.69 -0.80 12.61
N LYS A 219 16.31 0.45 12.32
CA LYS A 219 16.49 1.04 10.98
C LYS A 219 17.86 0.72 10.39
N MET A 220 18.89 0.63 11.25
CA MET A 220 20.24 0.25 10.87
C MET A 220 20.32 -1.21 10.42
N ALA A 221 19.71 -2.16 11.15
CA ALA A 221 19.69 -3.56 10.75
C ALA A 221 18.96 -3.75 9.41
N THR A 222 17.78 -3.14 9.26
CA THR A 222 17.00 -3.19 8.01
C THR A 222 17.79 -2.60 6.85
N ASN A 223 18.41 -1.43 7.04
CA ASN A 223 19.24 -0.80 6.01
C ASN A 223 20.46 -1.65 5.66
N VAL A 224 21.14 -2.26 6.64
CA VAL A 224 22.31 -3.12 6.40
C VAL A 224 21.91 -4.35 5.58
N VAL A 225 20.88 -5.07 5.98
CA VAL A 225 20.44 -6.27 5.25
C VAL A 225 19.94 -5.90 3.84
N SER A 226 19.24 -4.78 3.69
CA SER A 226 18.78 -4.29 2.38
C SER A 226 19.95 -3.85 1.49
N ALA A 227 20.97 -3.19 2.04
CA ALA A 227 22.18 -2.88 1.31
C ALA A 227 22.92 -4.15 0.86
N THR A 228 23.04 -5.15 1.76
CA THR A 228 23.62 -6.46 1.42
C THR A 228 22.85 -7.15 0.28
N LYS A 229 21.50 -7.08 0.27
CA LYS A 229 20.68 -7.58 -0.85
C LYS A 229 21.04 -6.93 -2.16
N VAL A 230 21.04 -5.59 -2.21
CA VAL A 230 21.36 -4.85 -3.44
C VAL A 230 22.77 -5.19 -3.91
N SER A 231 23.75 -5.22 -3.00
CA SER A 231 25.12 -5.61 -3.32
C SER A 231 25.21 -7.02 -3.89
N LEU A 232 24.44 -7.98 -3.35
CA LEU A 232 24.38 -9.35 -3.87
C LEU A 232 23.84 -9.38 -5.31
N VAL A 233 22.72 -8.69 -5.58
CA VAL A 233 22.13 -8.67 -6.93
C VAL A 233 23.04 -7.97 -7.93
N VAL A 234 23.65 -6.84 -7.55
CA VAL A 234 24.63 -6.16 -8.40
C VAL A 234 25.84 -7.06 -8.68
N PHE A 235 26.33 -7.78 -7.67
CA PHE A 235 27.37 -8.79 -7.87
C PHE A 235 26.95 -9.84 -8.90
N MET A 236 25.75 -10.41 -8.80
CA MET A 236 25.25 -11.42 -9.74
C MET A 236 25.17 -10.91 -11.17
N ILE A 237 24.73 -9.66 -11.36
CA ILE A 237 24.65 -9.00 -12.67
C ILE A 237 26.06 -8.83 -13.26
N VAL A 238 26.98 -8.24 -12.48
CA VAL A 238 28.33 -7.94 -12.93
C VAL A 238 29.11 -9.23 -13.22
N ALA A 239 29.07 -10.20 -12.30
CA ALA A 239 29.72 -11.50 -12.49
C ALA A 239 29.13 -12.25 -13.69
N GLY A 240 27.80 -12.21 -13.88
CA GLY A 240 27.12 -12.81 -15.03
C GLY A 240 27.61 -12.26 -16.36
N PHE A 241 27.67 -10.94 -16.51
CA PHE A 241 28.18 -10.30 -17.74
C PHE A 241 29.69 -10.49 -17.95
N LEU A 242 30.49 -10.49 -16.88
CA LEU A 242 31.93 -10.72 -16.97
C LEU A 242 32.26 -12.16 -17.39
N LEU A 243 31.47 -13.15 -16.95
CA LEU A 243 31.61 -14.52 -17.43
C LEU A 243 31.16 -14.67 -18.89
N ALA A 244 30.01 -14.08 -19.25
CA ALA A 244 29.49 -14.12 -20.62
C ALA A 244 30.38 -13.40 -21.64
N SER A 245 31.16 -12.40 -21.22
CA SER A 245 32.13 -11.70 -22.08
C SER A 245 33.44 -12.45 -22.29
N GLY A 246 33.64 -13.59 -21.61
CA GLY A 246 34.85 -14.40 -21.74
C GLY A 246 36.04 -13.91 -20.92
N VAL A 247 35.90 -12.87 -20.09
CA VAL A 247 36.99 -12.30 -19.28
C VAL A 247 37.53 -13.30 -18.26
N PHE A 248 36.65 -14.13 -17.71
CA PHE A 248 36.98 -15.18 -16.73
C PHE A 248 36.67 -16.59 -17.23
N ALA A 249 36.41 -16.74 -18.53
CA ALA A 249 36.10 -18.04 -19.11
C ALA A 249 37.37 -18.88 -19.21
N ASN A 250 37.42 -19.95 -18.42
CA ASN A 250 38.41 -21.01 -18.61
C ASN A 250 37.98 -21.83 -19.84
N SER A 251 38.89 -21.98 -20.79
CA SER A 251 38.68 -22.58 -22.13
C SER A 251 37.76 -23.81 -22.18
N ASP A 252 36.94 -23.85 -23.23
CA ASP A 252 36.11 -24.96 -23.77
C ASP A 252 34.96 -25.55 -22.93
N THR A 253 34.78 -25.15 -21.67
CA THR A 253 33.74 -25.74 -20.79
C THR A 253 32.71 -24.76 -20.21
N THR A 254 32.80 -23.46 -20.47
CA THR A 254 31.85 -22.47 -19.95
C THR A 254 30.63 -22.29 -20.87
N PRO A 255 29.40 -22.66 -20.45
CA PRO A 255 28.18 -22.39 -21.22
C PRO A 255 27.83 -20.89 -21.30
N ALA A 256 28.43 -20.04 -20.47
CA ALA A 256 28.20 -18.59 -20.49
C ALA A 256 28.71 -17.96 -21.79
N SER A 257 27.78 -17.41 -22.58
CA SER A 257 28.08 -16.69 -23.80
C SER A 257 26.92 -15.79 -24.17
N PHE A 258 27.20 -14.62 -24.73
CA PHE A 258 26.17 -13.79 -25.36
C PHE A 258 25.47 -14.49 -26.54
N SER A 259 26.03 -15.60 -27.06
CA SER A 259 25.35 -16.45 -28.03
C SER A 259 24.05 -17.07 -27.49
N ASN A 260 23.90 -17.21 -26.17
CA ASN A 260 22.70 -17.75 -25.54
C ASN A 260 21.46 -16.85 -25.74
N TRP A 261 21.66 -15.61 -26.16
CA TRP A 261 20.59 -14.70 -26.54
C TRP A 261 20.04 -14.94 -27.94
N SER A 262 20.56 -15.88 -28.71
CA SER A 262 20.02 -16.22 -30.03
C SER A 262 19.26 -17.55 -29.98
N PRO A 263 17.94 -17.59 -30.23
CA PRO A 263 17.03 -16.47 -30.51
C PRO A 263 16.61 -15.68 -29.25
N PHE A 264 16.53 -14.34 -29.35
CA PHE A 264 16.25 -13.49 -28.18
C PHE A 264 14.81 -13.61 -27.72
N VAL A 265 13.90 -13.67 -28.68
CA VAL A 265 12.51 -14.08 -28.48
C VAL A 265 12.38 -15.48 -29.04
N PRO A 266 12.36 -16.53 -28.19
CA PRO A 266 12.19 -17.89 -28.69
C PRO A 266 10.87 -18.03 -29.45
N PRO A 267 10.86 -18.67 -30.63
CA PRO A 267 9.66 -18.80 -31.45
C PRO A 267 8.55 -19.63 -30.76
N VAL A 268 8.92 -20.47 -29.79
CA VAL A 268 7.99 -21.25 -28.96
C VAL A 268 7.09 -20.34 -28.12
N PHE A 269 7.64 -19.23 -27.63
CA PHE A 269 6.94 -18.31 -26.73
C PHE A 269 6.36 -17.10 -27.48
N GLY A 270 7.12 -16.55 -28.43
CA GLY A 270 6.73 -15.38 -29.20
C GLY A 270 6.37 -14.16 -28.33
N ALA A 271 5.61 -13.22 -28.90
CA ALA A 271 5.16 -12.03 -28.19
C ALA A 271 4.14 -12.32 -27.08
N ALA A 272 3.42 -13.45 -27.17
CA ALA A 272 2.44 -13.85 -26.15
C ALA A 272 3.14 -14.21 -24.84
N GLY A 273 4.22 -15.00 -24.90
CA GLY A 273 4.99 -15.39 -23.72
C GLY A 273 5.65 -14.23 -22.97
N ILE A 274 5.95 -13.11 -23.66
CA ILE A 274 6.44 -11.87 -23.03
C ILE A 274 5.35 -11.25 -22.14
N ILE A 275 4.10 -11.22 -22.61
CA ILE A 275 2.98 -10.66 -21.85
C ILE A 275 2.62 -11.57 -20.68
N ASP A 276 2.58 -12.88 -20.89
CA ASP A 276 2.30 -13.86 -19.84
C ASP A 276 3.41 -13.79 -18.75
N GLY A 277 4.67 -13.78 -19.18
CA GLY A 277 5.83 -13.60 -18.31
C GLY A 277 5.77 -12.28 -17.53
N SER A 278 5.36 -11.18 -18.16
CA SER A 278 5.24 -9.88 -17.46
C SER A 278 4.18 -9.89 -16.35
N SER A 279 3.08 -10.63 -16.55
CA SER A 279 2.00 -10.74 -15.56
C SER A 279 2.44 -11.53 -14.32
N ILE A 280 3.29 -12.54 -14.51
CA ILE A 280 3.92 -13.31 -13.43
C ILE A 280 4.98 -12.45 -12.73
N LEU A 281 5.88 -11.82 -13.50
CA LEU A 281 6.96 -10.97 -12.98
C LEU A 281 6.48 -9.72 -12.25
N PHE A 282 5.22 -9.32 -12.42
CA PHE A 282 4.61 -8.27 -11.63
C PHE A 282 4.73 -8.54 -10.12
N PHE A 283 4.70 -9.81 -9.70
CA PHE A 283 4.97 -10.21 -8.31
C PHE A 283 6.30 -9.66 -7.77
N ALA A 284 7.32 -9.52 -8.61
CA ALA A 284 8.64 -9.01 -8.20
C ALA A 284 8.62 -7.52 -7.80
N PHE A 285 7.61 -6.77 -8.23
CA PHE A 285 7.45 -5.35 -7.93
C PHE A 285 6.57 -5.08 -6.70
N LEU A 286 5.97 -6.11 -6.10
CA LEU A 286 5.15 -5.94 -4.90
C LEU A 286 6.01 -5.51 -3.71
N GLY A 287 5.49 -4.59 -2.90
CA GLY A 287 6.17 -4.07 -1.71
C GLY A 287 6.53 -2.58 -1.73
N PHE A 288 6.52 -1.89 -2.89
CA PHE A 288 6.77 -0.44 -2.90
C PHE A 288 5.71 0.34 -2.12
N ASP A 289 4.49 -0.19 -2.03
CA ASP A 289 3.35 0.36 -1.29
C ASP A 289 3.52 0.21 0.23
N GLN A 290 4.38 -0.71 0.71
CA GLN A 290 4.72 -0.84 2.13
C GLN A 290 5.41 0.42 2.66
N ILE A 291 6.10 1.17 1.79
CA ILE A 291 6.67 2.48 2.11
C ILE A 291 5.56 3.47 2.50
N CYS A 292 4.39 3.38 1.86
CA CYS A 292 3.24 4.23 2.18
C CYS A 292 2.68 3.96 3.58
N ASN A 293 2.78 2.71 4.08
CA ASN A 293 2.44 2.36 5.46
C ASN A 293 3.38 2.96 6.51
N LEU A 294 4.57 3.43 6.10
CA LEU A 294 5.54 4.11 6.97
C LEU A 294 5.45 5.64 6.89
N SER A 295 4.46 6.17 6.16
CA SER A 295 4.27 7.61 6.01
C SER A 295 4.09 8.33 7.36
N GLY A 296 3.42 7.72 8.33
CA GLY A 296 3.27 8.26 9.68
C GLY A 296 4.58 8.41 10.47
N GLU A 297 5.59 7.60 10.14
CA GLU A 297 6.91 7.55 10.79
C GLU A 297 8.01 8.32 10.04
N ALA A 298 7.72 8.77 8.82
CA ALA A 298 8.63 9.56 8.01
C ALA A 298 8.83 10.96 8.61
N LYS A 299 10.07 11.47 8.54
CA LYS A 299 10.38 12.85 8.97
C LYS A 299 9.59 13.88 8.16
N ASN A 300 9.60 13.76 6.83
CA ASN A 300 8.82 14.60 5.91
C ASN A 300 7.98 13.73 4.96
N PRO A 301 6.81 13.22 5.37
CA PRO A 301 6.03 12.29 4.54
C PRO A 301 5.66 12.87 3.17
N VAL A 302 5.30 14.15 3.13
CA VAL A 302 4.87 14.86 1.91
C VAL A 302 5.94 14.87 0.81
N ARG A 303 7.22 14.78 1.16
CA ARG A 303 8.34 14.86 0.22
C ARG A 303 9.09 13.54 0.10
N ASP A 304 9.33 12.87 1.22
CA ASP A 304 10.26 11.75 1.28
C ASP A 304 9.59 10.45 0.81
N VAL A 305 8.32 10.23 1.15
CA VAL A 305 7.58 9.02 0.74
C VAL A 305 7.40 8.96 -0.78
N PRO A 306 6.94 10.02 -1.49
CA PRO A 306 6.83 9.98 -2.95
C PRO A 306 8.15 9.69 -3.66
N LYS A 307 9.24 10.29 -3.16
CA LYS A 307 10.58 10.08 -3.72
C LYS A 307 11.07 8.67 -3.48
N ALA A 308 10.76 8.09 -2.33
CA ALA A 308 11.10 6.71 -2.02
C ALA A 308 10.32 5.74 -2.92
N VAL A 309 9.00 5.89 -3.07
CA VAL A 309 8.17 5.04 -3.93
C VAL A 309 8.68 5.03 -5.37
N VAL A 310 8.84 6.22 -5.98
CA VAL A 310 9.32 6.32 -7.36
C VAL A 310 10.77 5.82 -7.50
N GLY A 311 11.63 6.13 -6.53
CA GLY A 311 13.03 5.72 -6.54
C GLY A 311 13.18 4.20 -6.48
N VAL A 312 12.42 3.52 -5.61
CA VAL A 312 12.44 2.06 -5.45
C VAL A 312 11.98 1.37 -6.73
N ILE A 313 10.84 1.78 -7.29
CA ILE A 313 10.33 1.17 -8.54
C ILE A 313 11.32 1.31 -9.70
N LEU A 314 11.96 2.47 -9.85
CA LEU A 314 12.95 2.69 -10.91
C LEU A 314 14.22 1.86 -10.70
N ILE A 315 14.75 1.81 -9.47
CA ILE A 315 15.94 1.03 -9.13
C ILE A 315 15.67 -0.46 -9.38
N ASP A 316 14.55 -0.98 -8.86
CA ASP A 316 14.18 -2.39 -8.99
C ASP A 316 13.92 -2.77 -10.45
N GLY A 317 13.23 -1.92 -11.22
CA GLY A 317 12.98 -2.16 -12.64
C GLY A 317 14.25 -2.33 -13.46
N VAL A 318 15.26 -1.48 -13.21
CA VAL A 318 16.56 -1.58 -13.89
C VAL A 318 17.32 -2.82 -13.43
N ILE A 319 17.39 -3.06 -12.11
CA ILE A 319 18.13 -4.19 -11.56
C ILE A 319 17.54 -5.52 -12.01
N TYR A 320 16.21 -5.68 -12.01
CA TYR A 320 15.56 -6.92 -12.42
C TYR A 320 15.71 -7.20 -13.92
N MET A 321 15.59 -6.17 -14.77
CA MET A 321 15.83 -6.31 -16.21
C MET A 321 17.28 -6.77 -16.49
N LEU A 322 18.26 -6.16 -15.82
CA LEU A 322 19.67 -6.53 -15.96
C LEU A 322 19.95 -7.93 -15.39
N ALA A 323 19.32 -8.30 -14.27
CA ALA A 323 19.43 -9.63 -13.69
C ALA A 323 18.92 -10.73 -14.63
N ALA A 324 17.78 -10.52 -15.29
CA ALA A 324 17.25 -11.46 -16.28
C ALA A 324 18.18 -11.62 -17.50
N LEU A 325 18.78 -10.53 -17.99
CA LEU A 325 19.77 -10.58 -19.07
C LEU A 325 21.04 -11.31 -18.63
N ALA A 326 21.53 -11.06 -17.41
CA ALA A 326 22.71 -11.73 -16.88
C ALA A 326 22.47 -13.24 -16.70
N LEU A 327 21.31 -13.64 -16.17
CA LEU A 327 20.95 -15.04 -15.97
C LEU A 327 20.87 -15.82 -17.30
N THR A 328 20.20 -15.24 -18.30
CA THR A 328 20.06 -15.85 -19.62
C THR A 328 21.33 -15.80 -20.47
N ALA A 329 22.30 -14.95 -20.11
CA ALA A 329 23.64 -14.98 -20.69
C ALA A 329 24.51 -16.09 -20.08
N LEU A 330 24.35 -16.36 -18.78
CA LEU A 330 25.10 -17.40 -18.06
C LEU A 330 24.77 -18.82 -18.54
N VAL A 331 23.50 -19.09 -18.81
CA VAL A 331 23.02 -20.44 -19.16
C VAL A 331 21.89 -20.34 -20.19
N PRO A 332 21.82 -21.25 -21.18
CA PRO A 332 20.69 -21.34 -22.10
C PRO A 332 19.36 -21.46 -21.36
N TYR A 333 18.31 -20.80 -21.84
CA TYR A 333 17.03 -20.68 -21.10
C TYR A 333 16.38 -22.04 -20.76
N THR A 334 16.63 -23.08 -21.55
CA THR A 334 16.11 -24.45 -21.36
C THR A 334 16.79 -25.24 -20.25
N SER A 335 17.94 -24.77 -19.75
CA SER A 335 18.70 -25.42 -18.68
C SER A 335 18.79 -24.57 -17.42
N ILE A 336 18.03 -23.47 -17.35
CA ILE A 336 17.93 -22.64 -16.15
C ILE A 336 17.13 -23.40 -15.09
N ASP A 337 17.71 -23.57 -13.91
CA ASP A 337 17.00 -24.13 -12.78
C ASP A 337 15.92 -23.17 -12.26
N THR A 338 14.75 -23.71 -11.92
CA THR A 338 13.55 -22.93 -11.57
C THR A 338 13.45 -22.59 -10.08
N VAL A 339 14.32 -23.15 -9.23
CA VAL A 339 14.31 -22.92 -7.77
C VAL A 339 15.51 -22.07 -7.35
N SER A 340 16.71 -22.44 -7.80
CA SER A 340 17.99 -21.85 -7.43
C SER A 340 18.74 -21.38 -8.69
N SER A 341 18.13 -20.44 -9.41
CA SER A 341 18.53 -20.06 -10.77
C SER A 341 19.96 -19.49 -10.86
N PHE A 342 20.30 -18.49 -10.04
CA PHE A 342 21.64 -17.88 -10.06
C PHE A 342 22.73 -18.80 -9.52
N PRO A 343 22.60 -19.43 -8.32
CA PRO A 343 23.63 -20.33 -7.81
C PRO A 343 23.97 -21.45 -8.80
N ARG A 344 22.95 -22.17 -9.30
CA ARG A 344 23.16 -23.26 -10.26
C ARG A 344 23.72 -22.77 -11.59
N ALA A 345 23.37 -21.56 -12.02
CA ALA A 345 23.97 -20.95 -13.21
C ALA A 345 25.49 -20.73 -13.04
N PHE A 346 25.94 -20.24 -11.89
CA PHE A 346 27.38 -20.11 -11.60
C PHE A 346 28.08 -21.48 -11.48
N GLY A 347 27.43 -22.46 -10.85
CA GLY A 347 27.94 -23.83 -10.71
C GLY A 347 28.14 -24.52 -12.06
N SER A 348 27.16 -24.40 -12.97
CA SER A 348 27.26 -24.95 -14.34
C SER A 348 28.37 -24.31 -15.18
N ASN A 349 28.83 -23.12 -14.79
CA ASN A 349 29.97 -22.42 -15.39
C ASN A 349 31.32 -22.71 -14.70
N GLY A 350 31.34 -23.63 -13.72
CA GLY A 350 32.55 -24.03 -13.00
C GLY A 350 33.02 -23.02 -11.94
N VAL A 351 32.20 -22.02 -11.59
CA VAL A 351 32.56 -20.96 -10.62
C VAL A 351 31.93 -21.26 -9.25
N LEU A 352 32.44 -22.29 -8.59
CA LEU A 352 31.88 -22.82 -7.32
C LEU A 352 31.87 -21.79 -6.18
N TRP A 353 32.86 -20.90 -6.12
CA TRP A 353 32.89 -19.86 -5.07
C TRP A 353 31.74 -18.84 -5.24
N ALA A 354 31.36 -18.54 -6.48
CA ALA A 354 30.26 -17.62 -6.78
C ALA A 354 28.91 -18.31 -6.57
N GLU A 355 28.80 -19.59 -6.91
CA GLU A 355 27.64 -20.45 -6.56
C GLU A 355 27.37 -20.42 -5.05
N GLN A 356 28.35 -20.78 -4.23
CA GLN A 356 28.19 -20.83 -2.78
C GLN A 356 27.89 -19.45 -2.18
N MET A 357 28.58 -18.41 -2.64
CA MET A 357 28.36 -17.06 -2.14
C MET A 357 26.95 -16.55 -2.46
N THR A 358 26.46 -16.83 -3.67
CA THR A 358 25.10 -16.43 -4.08
C THR A 358 24.03 -17.25 -3.34
N ALA A 359 24.21 -18.56 -3.19
CA ALA A 359 23.31 -19.42 -2.41
C ALA A 359 23.19 -18.95 -0.96
N ILE A 360 24.32 -18.72 -0.28
CA ILE A 360 24.33 -18.24 1.11
C ILE A 360 23.73 -16.83 1.20
N GLY A 361 24.05 -15.95 0.25
CA GLY A 361 23.51 -14.59 0.20
C GLY A 361 22.00 -14.54 0.05
N GLU A 362 21.42 -15.39 -0.81
CA GLU A 362 19.97 -15.52 -0.96
C GLU A 362 19.32 -16.02 0.34
N ILE A 363 19.89 -17.05 0.98
CA ILE A 363 19.39 -17.62 2.25
C ILE A 363 19.45 -16.60 3.39
N VAL A 364 20.52 -15.83 3.52
CA VAL A 364 20.68 -14.86 4.62
C VAL A 364 19.74 -13.66 4.45
N THR A 365 19.45 -13.26 3.21
CA THR A 365 18.74 -12.00 2.95
C THR A 365 17.23 -12.14 2.80
N LEU A 366 16.72 -13.23 2.24
CA LEU A 366 15.29 -13.48 2.04
C LEU A 366 14.40 -13.36 3.31
N PRO A 367 14.82 -13.81 4.50
CA PRO A 367 14.02 -13.70 5.72
C PRO A 367 13.60 -12.27 6.07
N LEU A 368 14.34 -11.25 5.59
CA LEU A 368 13.95 -9.84 5.79
C LEU A 368 12.57 -9.54 5.20
N VAL A 369 12.23 -10.10 4.03
CA VAL A 369 10.92 -9.84 3.39
C VAL A 369 9.78 -10.43 4.22
N VAL A 370 10.01 -11.61 4.80
CA VAL A 370 9.03 -12.27 5.68
C VAL A 370 8.82 -11.42 6.95
N LEU A 371 9.92 -10.89 7.52
CA LEU A 371 9.86 -10.03 8.69
C LEU A 371 9.07 -8.74 8.42
N THR A 372 9.42 -8.01 7.36
CA THR A 372 8.77 -6.74 7.01
C THR A 372 7.32 -6.94 6.56
N GLY A 373 7.00 -8.07 5.92
CA GLY A 373 5.63 -8.40 5.53
C GLY A 373 4.73 -8.71 6.74
N ILE A 374 5.20 -9.44 7.76
CA ILE A 374 4.46 -9.61 9.02
C ILE A 374 4.26 -8.24 9.71
N GLN A 375 5.29 -7.39 9.71
CA GLN A 375 5.19 -6.04 10.26
C GLN A 375 4.12 -5.20 9.54
N SER A 376 4.13 -5.17 8.20
CA SER A 376 3.12 -4.46 7.40
C SER A 376 1.71 -5.01 7.64
N GLN A 377 1.55 -6.33 7.73
CA GLN A 377 0.27 -6.98 8.01
C GLN A 377 -0.29 -6.56 9.38
N THR A 378 0.55 -6.55 10.43
CA THR A 378 0.09 -6.21 11.79
C THR A 378 -0.36 -4.76 11.89
N ARG A 379 0.28 -3.84 11.16
CA ARG A 379 -0.13 -2.43 11.05
C ARG A 379 -1.47 -2.27 10.35
N LEU A 380 -1.72 -3.02 9.27
CA LEU A 380 -3.00 -3.02 8.59
C LEU A 380 -4.12 -3.47 9.54
N PHE A 381 -3.92 -4.57 10.27
CA PHE A 381 -4.89 -5.05 11.26
C PHE A 381 -5.07 -4.10 12.45
N PHE A 382 -4.02 -3.38 12.83
CA PHE A 382 -4.11 -2.32 13.83
C PHE A 382 -5.01 -1.17 13.36
N ALA A 383 -4.81 -0.68 12.14
CA ALA A 383 -5.65 0.37 11.54
C ALA A 383 -7.12 -0.08 11.47
N MET A 384 -7.40 -1.26 10.93
CA MET A 384 -8.76 -1.81 10.87
C MET A 384 -9.41 -2.00 12.25
N SER A 385 -8.61 -2.30 13.29
CA SER A 385 -9.14 -2.48 14.65
C SER A 385 -9.59 -1.16 15.27
N LYS A 386 -8.93 -0.04 14.92
CA LYS A 386 -9.36 1.31 15.33
C LYS A 386 -10.70 1.67 14.69
N ASP A 387 -10.91 1.24 13.45
CA ASP A 387 -12.15 1.49 12.70
C ASP A 387 -13.27 0.49 13.03
N LYS A 388 -13.05 -0.41 14.00
CA LYS A 388 -13.98 -1.47 14.43
C LYS A 388 -14.36 -2.48 13.33
N LEU A 389 -13.57 -2.59 12.25
CA LEU A 389 -13.79 -3.58 11.18
C LEU A 389 -13.28 -4.98 11.54
N VAL A 390 -12.31 -5.07 12.46
CA VAL A 390 -11.79 -6.33 13.02
C VAL A 390 -11.90 -6.31 14.55
N PRO A 391 -11.91 -7.48 15.22
CA PRO A 391 -11.97 -7.56 16.68
C PRO A 391 -10.94 -6.67 17.38
N LYS A 392 -11.35 -6.02 18.49
CA LYS A 392 -10.48 -5.18 19.32
C LYS A 392 -9.23 -5.89 19.85
N LEU A 393 -9.20 -7.23 19.81
CA LEU A 393 -8.04 -8.04 20.15
C LEU A 393 -6.81 -7.65 19.31
N PHE A 394 -6.99 -7.32 18.03
CA PHE A 394 -5.92 -6.94 17.11
C PHE A 394 -5.34 -5.54 17.38
N GLY A 395 -6.08 -4.72 18.12
CA GLY A 395 -5.67 -3.37 18.54
C GLY A 395 -5.10 -3.30 19.95
N LYS A 396 -5.11 -4.41 20.70
CA LYS A 396 -4.68 -4.44 22.10
C LYS A 396 -3.15 -4.41 22.19
N LEU A 397 -2.62 -3.30 22.70
CA LEU A 397 -1.20 -3.14 23.01
C LEU A 397 -0.85 -3.95 24.28
N THR A 398 0.17 -4.80 24.18
CA THR A 398 0.76 -5.49 25.33
C THR A 398 1.99 -4.72 25.79
N PHE A 399 1.94 -4.17 26.99
CA PHE A 399 3.08 -3.52 27.62
C PHE A 399 3.80 -4.54 28.50
N SER A 400 5.10 -4.75 28.27
CA SER A 400 5.91 -5.63 29.12
C SER A 400 6.69 -4.77 30.11
N ASP A 401 6.47 -4.98 31.40
CA ASP A 401 7.06 -4.16 32.48
C ASP A 401 8.52 -4.50 32.79
N SER A 402 9.13 -5.46 32.08
CA SER A 402 10.54 -5.84 32.24
C SER A 402 11.06 -6.52 30.98
N ARG A 403 11.71 -5.76 30.08
CA ARG A 403 12.58 -6.36 29.06
C ARG A 403 14.03 -6.31 29.50
N THR A 404 14.65 -7.48 29.52
CA THR A 404 16.11 -7.63 29.44
C THR A 404 16.49 -7.46 27.97
N CYS A 405 17.02 -6.30 27.60
CA CYS A 405 17.57 -6.09 26.26
C CYS A 405 18.80 -7.01 26.10
N CYS A 406 18.75 -7.98 25.18
CA CYS A 406 19.78 -9.01 25.04
C CYS A 406 21.16 -8.51 24.55
N CYS A 407 21.37 -7.21 24.34
CA CYS A 407 22.67 -6.70 23.87
C CYS A 407 23.30 -5.63 24.76
N LEU A 408 22.57 -5.06 25.72
CA LEU A 408 23.06 -4.07 26.68
C LEU A 408 22.10 -4.14 27.87
N GLY A 409 22.55 -4.63 29.04
CA GLY A 409 21.73 -4.96 30.22
C GLY A 409 20.98 -3.82 30.91
N GLU A 410 20.58 -2.77 30.18
CA GLU A 410 19.69 -1.73 30.68
C GLU A 410 18.24 -2.18 30.62
N LYS A 411 17.59 -2.25 31.80
CA LYS A 411 16.13 -2.36 31.91
C LYS A 411 15.52 -1.03 31.52
N LYS A 412 15.07 -0.87 30.27
CA LYS A 412 14.19 0.23 29.87
C LYS A 412 12.73 -0.23 29.96
N LYS A 413 11.90 0.58 30.61
CA LYS A 413 10.44 0.42 30.60
C LYS A 413 9.95 0.65 29.17
N ASP A 414 9.20 -0.29 28.61
CA ASP A 414 8.69 -0.15 27.25
C ASP A 414 7.53 0.84 27.19
N THR A 415 7.77 2.03 26.65
CA THR A 415 6.74 3.04 26.46
C THR A 415 5.86 2.77 25.23
N ILE A 416 6.31 1.93 24.28
CA ILE A 416 5.72 1.85 22.93
C ILE A 416 4.60 0.78 22.80
N GLY A 417 4.55 -0.23 23.67
CA GLY A 417 3.61 -1.36 23.57
C GLY A 417 3.88 -2.26 22.36
N ASN A 418 3.73 -3.58 22.52
CA ASN A 418 3.88 -4.55 21.42
C ASN A 418 2.51 -5.09 21.00
N LEU A 419 2.29 -5.26 19.69
CA LEU A 419 1.10 -5.88 19.09
C LEU A 419 1.17 -7.42 19.16
N SER A 420 1.59 -7.98 20.29
CA SER A 420 1.97 -9.39 20.41
C SER A 420 0.88 -10.37 19.96
N ALA A 421 -0.39 -10.13 20.32
CA ALA A 421 -1.51 -10.99 19.92
C ALA A 421 -1.76 -10.95 18.40
N ASN A 422 -1.59 -9.78 17.78
CA ASN A 422 -1.75 -9.60 16.33
C ASN A 422 -0.59 -10.25 15.57
N VAL A 423 0.65 -10.06 16.03
CA VAL A 423 1.85 -10.71 15.48
C VAL A 423 1.74 -12.23 15.57
N GLN A 424 1.27 -12.78 16.70
CA GLN A 424 1.05 -14.23 16.87
C GLN A 424 0.04 -14.76 15.86
N PHE A 425 -1.12 -14.09 15.71
CA PHE A 425 -2.15 -14.53 14.77
C PHE A 425 -1.63 -14.51 13.33
N CYS A 426 -1.05 -13.39 12.89
CA CYS A 426 -0.50 -13.25 11.55
C CYS A 426 0.60 -14.30 11.29
N GLY A 427 1.51 -14.48 12.24
CA GLY A 427 2.60 -15.45 12.14
C GLY A 427 2.12 -16.89 12.04
N VAL A 428 1.14 -17.32 12.84
CA VAL A 428 0.57 -18.67 12.76
C VAL A 428 -0.06 -18.93 11.39
N VAL A 429 -0.82 -17.97 10.86
CA VAL A 429 -1.43 -18.10 9.53
C VAL A 429 -0.34 -18.22 8.44
N ILE A 430 0.70 -17.38 8.50
CA ILE A 430 1.81 -17.39 7.53
C ILE A 430 2.60 -18.70 7.61
N VAL A 431 2.85 -19.24 8.81
CA VAL A 431 3.51 -20.54 9.01
C VAL A 431 2.71 -21.67 8.38
N ILE A 432 1.38 -21.69 8.57
CA ILE A 432 0.50 -22.70 7.97
C ILE A 432 0.52 -22.59 6.44
N LEU A 433 0.40 -21.39 5.89
CA LEU A 433 0.41 -21.16 4.45
C LEU A 433 1.76 -21.56 3.82
N ALA A 434 2.88 -21.19 4.44
CA ALA A 434 4.22 -21.54 3.97
C ALA A 434 4.46 -23.06 3.97
N CYS A 435 3.89 -23.77 4.97
CA CYS A 435 4.03 -25.21 5.13
C CYS A 435 3.25 -25.99 4.06
N PHE A 436 1.96 -25.68 3.89
CA PHE A 436 1.03 -26.56 3.17
C PHE A 436 0.69 -26.11 1.76
N VAL A 437 0.80 -24.82 1.42
CA VAL A 437 0.33 -24.32 0.13
C VAL A 437 1.51 -24.21 -0.85
N PRO A 438 1.41 -24.80 -2.06
CA PRO A 438 2.47 -24.69 -3.07
C PRO A 438 2.69 -23.26 -3.57
N PHE A 439 3.95 -22.93 -3.87
CA PHE A 439 4.38 -21.58 -4.26
C PHE A 439 3.57 -21.00 -5.44
N GLN A 440 3.38 -21.79 -6.50
CA GLN A 440 2.68 -21.38 -7.72
C GLN A 440 1.24 -20.89 -7.46
N TYR A 441 0.48 -21.61 -6.63
CA TYR A 441 -0.91 -21.23 -6.32
C TYR A 441 -0.98 -19.97 -5.45
N ILE A 442 -0.07 -19.84 -4.49
CA ILE A 442 0.01 -18.64 -3.64
C ILE A 442 0.36 -17.42 -4.51
N GLU A 443 1.39 -17.54 -5.35
CA GLU A 443 1.86 -16.47 -6.21
C GLU A 443 0.76 -15.97 -7.17
N SER A 444 0.08 -16.87 -7.89
CA SER A 444 -0.99 -16.48 -8.81
C SER A 444 -2.15 -15.77 -8.09
N LEU A 445 -2.50 -16.20 -6.87
CA LEU A 445 -3.52 -15.55 -6.06
C LEU A 445 -3.09 -14.15 -5.60
N ILE A 446 -1.82 -13.99 -5.19
CA ILE A 446 -1.28 -12.70 -4.73
C ILE A 446 -1.22 -11.72 -5.89
N SER A 447 -0.63 -12.10 -7.02
CA SER A 447 -0.52 -11.23 -8.19
C SER A 447 -1.90 -10.74 -8.65
N ALA A 448 -2.90 -11.65 -8.66
CA ALA A 448 -4.27 -11.27 -8.96
C ALA A 448 -4.85 -10.26 -7.96
N GLY A 449 -4.66 -10.49 -6.66
CA GLY A 449 -5.13 -9.60 -5.60
C GLY A 449 -4.46 -8.23 -5.63
N ALA A 450 -3.16 -8.17 -5.90
CA ALA A 450 -2.39 -6.92 -5.95
C ALA A 450 -2.74 -6.07 -7.18
N LEU A 451 -2.92 -6.67 -8.36
CA LEU A 451 -3.37 -5.96 -9.56
C LEU A 451 -4.75 -5.32 -9.34
N PHE A 452 -5.67 -6.03 -8.69
CA PHE A 452 -6.96 -5.47 -8.30
C PHE A 452 -6.82 -4.31 -7.30
N LEU A 453 -5.94 -4.46 -6.30
CA LEU A 453 -5.67 -3.41 -5.30
C LEU A 453 -5.10 -2.13 -5.91
N PHE A 454 -4.19 -2.27 -6.87
CA PHE A 454 -3.56 -1.11 -7.52
C PHE A 454 -4.56 -0.39 -8.41
N SER A 455 -5.39 -1.13 -9.15
CA SER A 455 -6.53 -0.55 -9.88
C SER A 455 -7.49 0.20 -8.95
N LEU A 456 -7.79 -0.36 -7.76
CA LEU A 456 -8.62 0.31 -6.77
C LEU A 456 -8.00 1.62 -6.27
N THR A 457 -6.68 1.65 -6.09
CA THR A 457 -5.94 2.85 -5.68
C THR A 457 -5.98 3.93 -6.77
N ASP A 458 -5.82 3.55 -8.03
CA ASP A 458 -5.94 4.46 -9.18
C ASP A 458 -7.34 5.08 -9.26
N VAL A 459 -8.39 4.29 -8.98
CA VAL A 459 -9.77 4.78 -8.86
C VAL A 459 -9.93 5.77 -7.70
N CYS A 460 -9.34 5.50 -6.54
CA CYS A 460 -9.38 6.41 -5.38
C CYS A 460 -8.79 7.79 -5.73
N LEU A 461 -7.68 7.82 -6.48
CA LEU A 461 -7.09 9.08 -6.92
C LEU A 461 -8.01 9.84 -7.88
N LEU A 462 -8.62 9.16 -8.86
CA LEU A 462 -9.54 9.78 -9.81
C LEU A 462 -10.78 10.36 -9.10
N MET A 463 -11.31 9.65 -8.10
CA MET A 463 -12.44 10.12 -7.29
C MET A 463 -12.11 11.38 -6.46
N ILE A 464 -10.88 11.50 -5.97
CA ILE A 464 -10.47 12.70 -5.23
C ILE A 464 -10.23 13.90 -6.17
N ARG A 465 -9.66 13.64 -7.35
CA ARG A 465 -9.27 14.68 -8.33
C ARG A 465 -10.45 15.22 -9.12
N TYR A 466 -11.42 14.38 -9.44
CA TYR A 466 -12.57 14.75 -10.26
C TYR A 466 -13.86 14.70 -9.46
N HIS A 467 -14.70 15.70 -9.67
CA HIS A 467 -16.08 15.66 -9.23
C HIS A 467 -16.94 15.92 -10.46
N CYS A 468 -17.92 15.05 -10.73
CA CYS A 468 -18.90 15.34 -11.77
C CYS A 468 -19.88 16.36 -11.19
N PRO A 469 -20.07 17.55 -11.80
CA PRO A 469 -21.01 18.53 -11.29
C PRO A 469 -22.41 17.90 -11.27
N SER A 470 -23.03 17.80 -10.09
CA SER A 470 -24.43 17.41 -9.97
C SER A 470 -25.30 18.54 -10.53
N GLU A 471 -25.98 18.26 -11.64
CA GLU A 471 -27.18 18.89 -12.22
C GLU A 471 -27.38 20.42 -12.32
N SER A 472 -26.57 21.29 -11.72
CA SER A 472 -26.81 22.75 -11.79
C SER A 472 -26.06 23.46 -12.92
N PHE A 473 -25.34 22.72 -13.79
CA PHE A 473 -24.47 23.31 -14.82
C PHE A 473 -25.11 23.40 -16.21
N LEU A 474 -26.24 22.75 -16.45
CA LEU A 474 -27.02 22.93 -17.68
C LEU A 474 -28.21 23.83 -17.36
N GLY A 475 -28.04 25.11 -17.71
CA GLY A 475 -29.06 26.14 -17.56
C GLY A 475 -30.42 25.77 -18.17
N ASN A 476 -31.41 26.59 -17.81
CA ASN A 476 -32.82 26.47 -18.15
C ASN A 476 -33.12 25.88 -19.55
N LEU A 477 -34.08 24.95 -19.52
CA LEU A 477 -34.43 23.94 -20.49
C LEU A 477 -35.18 24.44 -21.76
N ASN A 478 -34.86 25.62 -22.31
CA ASN A 478 -35.68 26.21 -23.38
C ASN A 478 -35.01 26.36 -24.76
N ALA A 479 -33.86 25.72 -25.01
CA ALA A 479 -33.17 25.91 -26.30
C ALA A 479 -32.34 24.70 -26.76
N VAL A 480 -32.97 23.59 -27.14
CA VAL A 480 -32.35 22.64 -28.11
C VAL A 480 -33.44 21.97 -28.94
N ASP A 481 -33.34 22.12 -30.27
CA ASP A 481 -34.24 21.64 -31.33
C ASP A 481 -34.52 20.13 -31.35
N ASP A 482 -35.77 19.79 -31.68
CA ASP A 482 -36.39 18.44 -31.73
C ASP A 482 -35.90 17.51 -32.86
N ASN A 483 -34.81 17.83 -33.57
CA ASN A 483 -34.39 17.08 -34.76
C ASN A 483 -33.09 16.26 -34.61
N ALA A 484 -32.58 16.07 -33.38
CA ALA A 484 -31.46 15.15 -33.14
C ALA A 484 -31.95 13.71 -33.01
N SER A 485 -31.47 12.84 -33.91
CA SER A 485 -31.79 11.41 -34.02
C SER A 485 -31.99 10.66 -32.70
N ILE A 486 -33.08 9.88 -32.65
CA ILE A 486 -33.66 9.11 -31.53
C ILE A 486 -32.69 8.14 -30.81
N PHE A 487 -31.49 7.86 -31.33
CA PHE A 487 -30.58 6.85 -30.78
C PHE A 487 -29.24 7.34 -30.21
N SER A 488 -28.88 8.62 -30.29
CA SER A 488 -27.47 9.04 -30.08
C SER A 488 -27.20 9.89 -28.84
N ILE A 489 -28.14 10.69 -28.34
CA ILE A 489 -27.80 11.72 -27.32
C ILE A 489 -28.72 11.67 -26.09
N ALA A 490 -29.99 11.31 -26.21
CA ALA A 490 -30.94 11.36 -25.09
C ALA A 490 -30.74 10.25 -24.05
N THR A 491 -30.37 9.04 -24.45
CA THR A 491 -30.10 7.90 -23.55
C THR A 491 -28.72 7.96 -22.88
N VAL A 492 -27.77 8.72 -23.43
CA VAL A 492 -26.47 9.03 -22.79
C VAL A 492 -26.60 10.23 -21.83
N ARG A 493 -27.69 11.02 -21.96
CA ARG A 493 -27.94 12.27 -21.23
C ARG A 493 -28.59 12.08 -19.86
N GLU A 494 -29.09 10.88 -19.54
CA GLU A 494 -29.41 10.52 -18.15
C GLU A 494 -28.10 10.32 -17.36
N GLN A 495 -27.61 11.41 -16.76
CA GLN A 495 -26.64 11.47 -15.66
C GLN A 495 -25.65 10.28 -15.59
N MET A 496 -24.58 10.29 -16.39
CA MET A 496 -23.41 9.47 -16.05
C MET A 496 -22.75 10.05 -14.80
N SER A 497 -23.06 9.50 -13.63
CA SER A 497 -22.31 9.79 -12.41
C SER A 497 -20.85 9.35 -12.59
N LEU A 498 -19.91 10.05 -11.94
CA LEU A 498 -18.48 9.71 -11.97
C LEU A 498 -18.23 8.24 -11.63
N GLU A 499 -19.02 7.69 -10.70
CA GLU A 499 -18.99 6.29 -10.31
C GLU A 499 -19.25 5.34 -11.48
N ARG A 500 -20.24 5.63 -12.35
CA ARG A 500 -20.53 4.80 -13.54
C ARG A 500 -19.37 4.84 -14.54
N LEU A 501 -18.76 6.01 -14.74
CA LEU A 501 -17.59 6.15 -15.62
C LEU A 501 -16.40 5.36 -15.09
N LEU A 502 -16.18 5.36 -13.79
CA LEU A 502 -15.11 4.58 -13.16
C LEU A 502 -15.38 3.07 -13.23
N ILE A 503 -16.63 2.64 -13.11
CA ILE A 503 -17.01 1.24 -13.36
C ILE A 503 -16.67 0.84 -14.80
N LEU A 504 -17.05 1.66 -15.79
CA LEU A 504 -16.69 1.41 -17.20
C LEU A 504 -15.17 1.37 -17.42
N LEU A 505 -14.42 2.23 -16.72
CA LEU A 505 -12.97 2.28 -16.77
C LEU A 505 -12.31 1.01 -16.22
N ASN A 506 -12.98 0.23 -15.36
CA ASN A 506 -12.49 -1.07 -14.87
C ASN A 506 -13.00 -2.23 -15.73
N VAL A 507 -14.25 -2.17 -16.21
CA VAL A 507 -14.89 -3.25 -16.98
C VAL A 507 -14.29 -3.39 -18.38
N PHE A 508 -14.10 -2.29 -19.13
CA PHE A 508 -13.59 -2.38 -20.51
C PHE A 508 -12.17 -2.96 -20.60
N PRO A 509 -11.21 -2.57 -19.75
CA PRO A 509 -9.90 -3.20 -19.76
C PRO A 509 -9.93 -4.70 -19.42
N PHE A 510 -10.77 -5.11 -18.46
CA PHE A 510 -10.93 -6.52 -18.14
C PHE A 510 -11.48 -7.30 -19.33
N LEU A 511 -12.50 -6.78 -20.01
CA LEU A 511 -13.03 -7.38 -21.25
C LEU A 511 -11.95 -7.44 -22.34
N SER A 512 -11.13 -6.40 -22.48
CA SER A 512 -9.99 -6.39 -23.41
C SER A 512 -9.02 -7.54 -23.12
N GLY A 513 -8.65 -7.73 -21.85
CA GLY A 513 -7.78 -8.82 -21.40
C GLY A 513 -8.40 -10.21 -21.61
N VAL A 514 -9.69 -10.39 -21.30
CA VAL A 514 -10.41 -11.65 -21.52
C VAL A 514 -10.47 -12.00 -23.01
N CYS A 515 -10.74 -11.02 -23.88
CA CYS A 515 -10.71 -11.22 -25.32
C CYS A 515 -9.31 -11.61 -25.81
N PHE A 516 -8.27 -11.04 -25.20
CA PHE A 516 -6.89 -11.39 -25.48
C PHE A 516 -6.53 -12.82 -25.05
N ALA A 517 -6.98 -13.24 -23.88
CA ALA A 517 -6.62 -14.54 -23.29
C ALA A 517 -7.38 -15.72 -23.92
N PHE A 518 -8.69 -15.59 -24.18
CA PHE A 518 -9.54 -16.74 -24.52
C PHE A 518 -9.85 -16.91 -26.01
N ILE A 519 -9.61 -15.90 -26.85
CA ILE A 519 -9.93 -15.98 -28.29
C ILE A 519 -8.75 -16.63 -29.05
N PRO A 520 -8.95 -17.80 -29.69
CA PRO A 520 -7.86 -18.52 -30.37
C PRO A 520 -7.49 -17.90 -31.72
N ILE A 521 -8.41 -17.15 -32.35
CA ILE A 521 -8.21 -16.56 -33.67
C ILE A 521 -7.48 -15.21 -33.52
N ALA A 522 -6.22 -15.15 -33.93
CA ALA A 522 -5.36 -13.97 -33.78
C ALA A 522 -6.01 -12.66 -34.27
N ALA A 523 -6.58 -12.64 -35.48
CA ALA A 523 -7.20 -11.43 -36.03
C ALA A 523 -8.35 -10.89 -35.15
N VAL A 524 -9.24 -11.77 -34.70
CA VAL A 524 -10.40 -11.42 -33.86
C VAL A 524 -9.94 -11.02 -32.45
N LYS A 525 -8.96 -11.74 -31.91
CA LYS A 525 -8.33 -11.47 -30.61
C LYS A 525 -7.82 -10.03 -30.54
N TYR A 526 -6.98 -9.62 -31.50
CA TYR A 526 -6.42 -8.26 -31.50
C TYR A 526 -7.46 -7.19 -31.81
N SER A 527 -8.39 -7.45 -32.74
CA SER A 527 -9.42 -6.45 -33.07
C SER A 527 -10.36 -6.16 -31.90
N LEU A 528 -10.81 -7.20 -31.19
CA LEU A 528 -11.77 -7.03 -30.10
C LEU A 528 -11.09 -6.42 -28.86
N ALA A 529 -9.86 -6.83 -28.55
CA ALA A 529 -9.05 -6.19 -27.52
C ALA A 529 -8.82 -4.70 -27.81
N ALA A 530 -8.55 -4.34 -29.08
CA ALA A 530 -8.37 -2.97 -29.52
C ALA A 530 -9.65 -2.12 -29.39
N VAL A 531 -10.83 -2.71 -29.69
CA VAL A 531 -12.13 -2.01 -29.51
C VAL A 531 -12.33 -1.62 -28.04
N PHE A 532 -12.13 -2.54 -27.10
CA PHE A 532 -12.27 -2.24 -25.67
C PHE A 532 -11.20 -1.27 -25.15
N ALA A 533 -9.97 -1.33 -25.68
CA ALA A 533 -8.94 -0.35 -25.37
C ALA A 533 -9.33 1.06 -25.86
N LEU A 534 -9.92 1.17 -27.06
CA LEU A 534 -10.42 2.42 -27.61
C LEU A 534 -11.60 2.97 -26.79
N LEU A 535 -12.52 2.11 -26.35
CA LEU A 535 -13.61 2.50 -25.45
C LEU A 535 -13.08 3.04 -24.11
N THR A 536 -12.05 2.41 -23.56
CA THR A 536 -11.38 2.89 -22.34
C THR A 536 -10.81 4.29 -22.56
N LEU A 537 -10.12 4.51 -23.69
CA LEU A 537 -9.59 5.82 -24.08
C LEU A 537 -10.71 6.87 -24.23
N CYS A 538 -11.84 6.51 -24.85
CA CYS A 538 -13.00 7.39 -24.98
C CYS A 538 -13.54 7.83 -23.62
N VAL A 539 -13.67 6.90 -22.67
CA VAL A 539 -14.08 7.21 -21.28
C VAL A 539 -13.07 8.14 -20.60
N THR A 540 -11.77 7.89 -20.75
CA THR A 540 -10.73 8.77 -20.19
C THR A 540 -10.77 10.19 -20.77
N ILE A 541 -10.94 10.31 -22.08
CA ILE A 541 -11.08 11.61 -22.76
C ILE A 541 -12.35 12.32 -22.27
N TYR A 542 -13.45 11.58 -22.08
CA TYR A 542 -14.69 12.12 -21.54
C TYR A 542 -14.49 12.70 -20.13
N ILE A 543 -13.86 11.94 -19.21
CA ILE A 543 -13.54 12.42 -17.86
C ILE A 543 -12.69 13.68 -17.93
N HIS A 544 -11.64 13.70 -18.76
CA HIS A 544 -10.76 14.85 -18.88
C HIS A 544 -11.46 16.11 -19.43
N ARG A 545 -12.42 15.96 -20.35
CA ARG A 545 -13.09 17.09 -21.01
C ARG A 545 -14.29 17.63 -20.24
N TYR A 546 -15.05 16.75 -19.59
CA TYR A 546 -16.35 17.09 -19.01
C TYR A 546 -16.35 17.14 -17.48
N CYS A 547 -15.45 16.43 -16.80
CA CYS A 547 -15.33 16.52 -15.34
C CYS A 547 -14.33 17.63 -14.98
N PRO A 548 -14.75 18.70 -14.27
CA PRO A 548 -13.83 19.72 -13.78
C PRO A 548 -12.84 19.08 -12.79
N GLU A 549 -11.54 19.34 -12.99
CA GLU A 549 -10.51 18.95 -12.03
C GLU A 549 -10.63 19.83 -10.78
N ALA A 550 -10.77 19.21 -9.62
CA ALA A 550 -10.74 19.89 -8.33
C ALA A 550 -9.29 20.38 -8.05
N ARG A 551 -8.91 21.51 -8.65
CA ARG A 551 -7.55 22.08 -8.57
C ARG A 551 -7.12 22.41 -7.14
N SER A 552 -8.12 22.67 -6.28
CA SER A 552 -8.02 22.86 -4.83
C SER A 552 -9.10 22.01 -4.16
N THR A 553 -8.83 20.75 -3.84
CA THR A 553 -9.57 20.10 -2.76
C THR A 553 -9.20 20.81 -1.46
N ARG A 554 -10.02 21.79 -1.05
CA ARG A 554 -10.09 22.32 0.30
C ARG A 554 -10.61 21.21 1.22
N PHE A 555 -9.78 20.20 1.48
CA PHE A 555 -9.81 19.53 2.77
C PHE A 555 -8.81 20.28 3.63
N ALA A 556 -9.26 21.43 4.12
CA ALA A 556 -8.61 22.12 5.21
C ALA A 556 -8.91 21.32 6.47
N LEU A 557 -7.99 20.44 6.88
CA LEU A 557 -7.75 20.25 8.30
C LEU A 557 -7.08 21.55 8.80
N GLU A 558 -7.90 22.60 8.95
CA GLU A 558 -7.57 23.82 9.69
C GLU A 558 -7.40 23.42 11.16
N GLY A 559 -6.21 22.89 11.46
CA GLY A 559 -5.81 22.37 12.76
C GLY A 559 -4.47 21.64 12.67
N ASP A 560 -4.33 20.72 11.70
CA ASP A 560 -3.15 19.83 11.60
C ASP A 560 -2.25 20.10 10.37
N GLY A 561 -2.63 21.00 9.46
CA GLY A 561 -1.75 21.50 8.40
C GLY A 561 -1.56 20.60 7.18
N TYR A 562 -2.29 19.49 7.06
CA TYR A 562 -2.28 18.61 5.88
C TYR A 562 -3.52 18.87 5.02
N GLY A 563 -3.29 19.45 3.84
CA GLY A 563 -4.28 19.58 2.77
C GLY A 563 -3.59 19.29 1.45
N ILE A 564 -4.29 18.71 0.48
CA ILE A 564 -3.78 18.33 -0.84
C ILE A 564 -3.19 19.54 -1.61
N GLY A 565 -3.58 20.77 -1.24
CA GLY A 565 -2.94 22.00 -1.72
C GLY A 565 -1.47 22.18 -1.31
N LYS A 566 -1.00 21.47 -0.26
CA LYS A 566 0.40 21.44 0.20
C LYS A 566 1.15 20.17 -0.20
N ALA A 567 0.48 19.17 -0.79
CA ALA A 567 1.15 17.99 -1.32
C ALA A 567 2.07 18.42 -2.47
N ARG A 568 3.38 18.40 -2.24
CA ARG A 568 4.36 18.91 -3.21
C ARG A 568 4.48 17.99 -4.44
N PHE A 569 4.08 16.74 -4.31
CA PHE A 569 4.06 15.76 -5.40
C PHE A 569 2.63 15.56 -5.91
N ARG A 570 2.42 15.80 -7.20
CA ARG A 570 1.18 15.51 -7.92
C ARG A 570 1.51 14.57 -9.07
N THR A 571 0.73 13.51 -9.22
CA THR A 571 0.80 12.59 -10.34
C THR A 571 0.61 13.37 -11.64
N PRO A 572 1.53 13.24 -12.61
CA PRO A 572 1.41 13.90 -13.90
C PRO A 572 0.33 13.25 -14.77
N LEU A 573 -0.19 13.99 -15.74
CA LEU A 573 -1.10 13.47 -16.79
C LEU A 573 -2.38 12.80 -16.27
N VAL A 574 -2.90 13.23 -15.12
CA VAL A 574 -4.23 12.80 -14.64
C VAL A 574 -5.31 13.41 -15.57
N PRO A 575 -6.28 12.63 -16.10
CA PRO A 575 -6.68 11.26 -15.74
C PRO A 575 -6.04 10.15 -16.58
N TYR A 576 -5.25 10.49 -17.61
CA TYR A 576 -4.67 9.52 -18.54
C TYR A 576 -3.74 8.51 -17.88
N LEU A 577 -2.88 8.96 -16.96
CA LEU A 577 -1.91 8.10 -16.31
C LEU A 577 -2.57 7.06 -15.37
N PRO A 578 -3.45 7.44 -14.43
CA PRO A 578 -4.21 6.47 -13.64
C PRO A 578 -5.10 5.57 -14.49
N ALA A 579 -5.73 6.10 -15.55
CA ALA A 579 -6.54 5.30 -16.46
C ALA A 579 -5.71 4.24 -17.21
N LEU A 580 -4.48 4.56 -17.60
CA LEU A 580 -3.55 3.61 -18.21
C LEU A 580 -3.09 2.56 -17.19
N GLY A 581 -2.88 2.95 -15.93
CA GLY A 581 -2.62 2.02 -14.81
C GLY A 581 -3.76 1.02 -14.62
N ILE A 582 -5.01 1.50 -14.52
CA ILE A 582 -6.22 0.68 -14.46
C ILE A 582 -6.28 -0.27 -15.68
N PHE A 583 -6.02 0.25 -16.88
CA PHE A 583 -6.03 -0.57 -18.09
C PHE A 583 -5.02 -1.71 -18.01
N ALA A 584 -3.77 -1.40 -17.67
CA ALA A 584 -2.70 -2.39 -17.58
C ALA A 584 -2.93 -3.41 -16.47
N ASN A 585 -3.41 -2.97 -15.30
CA ASN A 585 -3.68 -3.83 -14.16
C ASN A 585 -4.75 -4.88 -14.47
N TRP A 586 -5.89 -4.46 -15.05
CA TRP A 586 -6.95 -5.37 -15.45
C TRP A 586 -6.58 -6.25 -16.64
N PHE A 587 -5.82 -5.71 -17.60
CA PHE A 587 -5.31 -6.48 -18.72
C PHE A 587 -4.39 -7.60 -18.24
N MET A 588 -3.42 -7.30 -17.36
CA MET A 588 -2.55 -8.32 -16.76
C MET A 588 -3.33 -9.30 -15.90
N LEU A 589 -4.30 -8.82 -15.10
CA LEU A 589 -5.12 -9.67 -14.24
C LEU A 589 -5.86 -10.75 -15.04
N ALA A 590 -6.37 -10.41 -16.23
CA ALA A 590 -7.00 -11.37 -17.12
C ALA A 590 -6.04 -12.45 -17.64
N ASN A 591 -4.73 -12.19 -17.66
CA ASN A 591 -3.68 -13.09 -18.14
C ASN A 591 -2.96 -13.88 -17.02
N VAL A 592 -3.19 -13.59 -15.73
CA VAL A 592 -2.61 -14.32 -14.57
C VAL A 592 -3.07 -15.80 -14.48
N GLY A 593 -4.01 -16.21 -15.34
CA GLY A 593 -4.55 -17.57 -15.40
C GLY A 593 -5.87 -17.71 -14.65
N TRP A 594 -6.76 -18.55 -15.19
CA TRP A 594 -8.13 -18.69 -14.69
C TRP A 594 -8.20 -19.11 -13.21
N GLN A 595 -7.22 -19.91 -12.75
CA GLN A 595 -7.16 -20.39 -11.37
C GLN A 595 -6.98 -19.23 -10.38
N GLY A 596 -6.06 -18.29 -10.66
CA GLY A 596 -5.83 -17.12 -9.81
C GLY A 596 -7.06 -16.24 -9.69
N ILE A 597 -7.77 -16.01 -10.80
CA ILE A 597 -9.02 -15.21 -10.83
C ILE A 597 -10.11 -15.89 -9.98
N VAL A 598 -10.33 -17.20 -10.16
CA VAL A 598 -11.34 -17.94 -9.39
C VAL A 598 -11.01 -17.93 -7.90
N MET A 599 -9.74 -18.16 -7.54
CA MET A 599 -9.29 -18.12 -6.14
C MET A 599 -9.48 -16.72 -5.54
N LEU A 600 -9.18 -15.66 -6.28
CA LEU A 600 -9.38 -14.28 -5.83
C LEU A 600 -10.87 -13.98 -5.60
N VAL A 601 -11.75 -14.37 -6.52
CA VAL A 601 -13.20 -14.16 -6.37
C VAL A 601 -13.73 -14.91 -5.14
N VAL A 602 -13.34 -16.18 -4.97
CA VAL A 602 -13.73 -16.98 -3.80
C VAL A 602 -13.21 -16.35 -2.51
N TYR A 603 -11.95 -15.90 -2.50
CA TYR A 603 -11.33 -15.24 -1.35
C TYR A 603 -12.04 -13.93 -0.97
N LEU A 604 -12.34 -13.08 -1.96
CA LEU A 604 -13.07 -11.82 -1.73
C LEU A 604 -14.50 -12.07 -1.24
N LEU A 605 -15.21 -13.05 -1.83
CA LEU A 605 -16.56 -13.42 -1.39
C LEU A 605 -16.57 -13.96 0.05
N LEU A 606 -15.60 -14.82 0.40
CA LEU A 606 -15.44 -15.32 1.77
C LEU A 606 -15.13 -14.19 2.74
N GLY A 607 -14.22 -13.29 2.38
CA GLY A 607 -13.87 -12.14 3.21
C GLY A 607 -15.04 -11.18 3.44
N VAL A 608 -15.80 -10.86 2.39
CA VAL A 608 -17.02 -10.04 2.49
C VAL A 608 -18.11 -10.75 3.30
N ALA A 609 -18.25 -12.07 3.17
CA ALA A 609 -19.19 -12.85 3.98
C ALA A 609 -18.80 -12.88 5.47
N MET A 610 -17.51 -13.06 5.77
CA MET A 610 -16.97 -12.96 7.14
C MET A 610 -17.19 -11.57 7.73
N TYR A 611 -16.94 -10.53 6.93
CA TYR A 611 -17.23 -9.15 7.30
C TYR A 611 -18.72 -8.93 7.58
N GLY A 612 -19.62 -9.40 6.69
CA GLY A 612 -21.06 -9.30 6.89
C GLY A 612 -21.54 -10.03 8.14
N GLY A 613 -20.93 -11.17 8.48
CA GLY A 613 -21.20 -11.90 9.72
C GLY A 613 -20.71 -11.18 10.99
N PHE A 614 -19.56 -10.50 10.93
CA PHE A 614 -18.94 -9.84 12.08
C PHE A 614 -19.50 -8.43 12.35
N CYS A 615 -19.76 -7.66 11.28
CA CYS A 615 -20.08 -6.23 11.36
C CYS A 615 -21.57 -5.89 11.29
N SER A 616 -22.47 -6.88 11.29
CA SER A 616 -23.92 -6.66 11.43
C SER A 616 -24.23 -5.95 12.77
N GLY A 617 -24.19 -4.61 12.79
CA GLY A 617 -24.51 -3.73 13.91
C GLY A 617 -23.34 -3.15 14.73
N ARG A 618 -22.08 -3.17 14.26
CA ARG A 618 -20.91 -2.72 15.08
C ARG A 618 -19.95 -1.72 14.43
N SER A 619 -20.12 -1.38 13.15
CA SER A 619 -19.18 -0.49 12.46
C SER A 619 -19.46 1.00 12.72
N LEU A 620 -18.41 1.83 12.66
CA LEU A 620 -18.51 3.27 12.94
C LEU A 620 -19.42 3.99 11.95
N THR A 621 -19.40 3.62 10.67
CA THR A 621 -20.30 4.19 9.65
C THR A 621 -21.77 3.91 9.99
N SER A 622 -22.06 2.71 10.51
CA SER A 622 -23.40 2.35 10.98
C SER A 622 -23.82 3.11 12.25
N GLU A 623 -22.87 3.45 13.12
CA GLU A 623 -23.11 4.21 14.35
C GLU A 623 -23.42 5.69 14.06
N TYR A 624 -22.77 6.27 13.03
CA TYR A 624 -23.07 7.61 12.53
C TYR A 624 -24.44 7.68 11.82
N GLU A 625 -24.77 6.76 10.92
CA GLU A 625 -26.08 6.73 10.26
C GLU A 625 -27.24 6.60 11.26
N ASN A 626 -27.06 5.85 12.34
CA ASN A 626 -28.05 5.72 13.41
C ASN A 626 -28.20 7.00 14.24
N ASN A 627 -27.15 7.81 14.38
CA ASN A 627 -27.19 9.07 15.14
C ASN A 627 -27.72 10.25 14.30
N ASP A 628 -27.43 10.30 13.00
CA ASP A 628 -27.93 11.37 12.11
C ASP A 628 -29.44 11.26 11.85
N GLY A 629 -30.05 10.08 12.06
CA GLY A 629 -31.51 9.90 12.06
C GLY A 629 -32.23 10.54 13.26
N SER A 630 -31.51 10.98 14.29
CA SER A 630 -32.09 11.57 15.51
C SER A 630 -32.04 13.10 15.56
N TYR A 631 -31.37 13.77 14.60
CA TYR A 631 -31.18 15.23 14.62
C TYR A 631 -32.17 16.03 13.75
N TYR A 632 -33.03 15.36 12.97
CA TYR A 632 -34.18 15.98 12.31
C TYR A 632 -35.43 15.85 13.18
N ASN A 633 -35.49 16.61 14.27
CA ASN A 633 -36.75 16.92 14.93
C ASN A 633 -37.00 18.43 14.77
N ASP A 634 -38.06 18.77 14.03
CA ASP A 634 -38.43 20.08 13.45
C ASP A 634 -38.76 21.21 14.46
N ASN A 635 -38.13 21.27 15.64
CA ASN A 635 -38.51 22.22 16.69
C ASN A 635 -37.40 23.17 17.15
N MET A 636 -36.56 23.69 16.24
CA MET A 636 -35.70 24.84 16.55
C MET A 636 -35.68 25.88 15.41
N LEU A 637 -36.80 26.58 15.27
CA LEU A 637 -36.79 27.97 14.78
C LEU A 637 -36.48 28.89 15.97
N PRO A 638 -35.46 29.77 15.91
CA PRO A 638 -35.17 30.69 17.01
C PRO A 638 -36.17 31.84 16.99
N GLY A 639 -37.13 31.82 17.91
CA GLY A 639 -38.04 32.95 18.13
C GLY A 639 -39.03 32.73 19.29
N ARG A 640 -38.99 33.64 20.27
CA ARG A 640 -39.89 33.83 21.43
C ARG A 640 -39.61 33.03 22.73
N THR A 641 -38.87 33.72 23.62
CA THR A 641 -39.15 33.93 25.05
C THR A 641 -40.16 33.02 25.77
N SER A 642 -39.74 32.34 26.85
CA SER A 642 -40.12 32.67 28.25
C SER A 642 -39.46 31.71 29.26
N PRO A 643 -39.33 32.09 30.54
CA PRO A 643 -38.39 31.49 31.50
C PRO A 643 -39.09 30.65 32.57
N THR A 644 -38.54 29.47 32.89
CA THR A 644 -38.71 28.78 34.19
C THR A 644 -37.84 27.52 34.18
N ASP A 645 -36.83 27.49 35.06
CA ASP A 645 -36.72 26.52 36.16
C ASP A 645 -35.73 25.38 35.83
N THR A 646 -34.46 25.54 36.21
CA THR A 646 -33.83 25.27 37.53
C THR A 646 -33.39 23.82 37.71
N LEU A 647 -32.25 23.69 38.41
CA LEU A 647 -31.57 22.50 38.97
C LEU A 647 -30.34 22.03 38.17
N SER A 648 -29.16 21.85 38.76
CA SER A 648 -28.66 22.16 40.11
C SER A 648 -27.16 21.86 40.09
N VAL A 649 -26.33 22.87 40.36
CA VAL A 649 -24.88 22.68 40.61
C VAL A 649 -24.70 22.41 42.10
N SER A 650 -24.04 21.31 42.46
CA SER A 650 -23.63 21.02 43.83
C SER A 650 -22.38 21.84 44.19
N SER A 651 -22.49 22.66 45.24
CA SER A 651 -21.43 23.47 45.86
C SER A 651 -20.54 22.61 46.77
N PRO A 652 -19.22 22.93 46.86
CA PRO A 652 -18.76 23.75 47.99
C PRO A 652 -17.63 24.73 47.58
N LEU A 653 -17.95 25.75 46.77
CA LEU A 653 -17.06 26.89 46.48
C LEU A 653 -17.76 28.25 46.69
N GLN A 654 -18.93 28.23 47.34
CA GLN A 654 -19.80 29.39 47.58
C GLN A 654 -19.67 29.94 49.02
N GLU A 655 -18.57 29.65 49.72
CA GLU A 655 -18.38 30.03 51.13
C GLU A 655 -17.11 30.85 51.40
N ALA A 656 -16.42 31.36 50.38
CA ALA A 656 -15.16 32.10 50.57
C ALA A 656 -15.16 33.57 50.15
N LEU A 657 -16.22 34.10 49.53
CA LEU A 657 -16.23 35.48 49.05
C LEU A 657 -17.60 36.12 49.26
N LEU A 658 -17.84 36.64 50.47
CA LEU A 658 -18.54 37.90 50.79
C LEU A 658 -18.48 38.08 52.32
N PRO A 659 -17.98 39.22 52.82
CA PRO A 659 -18.89 40.30 53.21
C PRO A 659 -18.42 41.62 52.58
N GLY A 660 -19.28 42.50 52.07
CA GLY A 660 -20.38 43.14 52.77
C GLY A 660 -19.94 44.57 53.11
N GLY A 661 -20.42 45.55 52.35
CA GLY A 661 -20.18 46.98 52.58
C GLY A 661 -20.73 47.84 51.45
N GLU A 662 -21.86 48.50 51.72
CA GLU A 662 -22.53 49.51 50.89
C GLU A 662 -21.79 50.86 50.89
N TRP A 663 -22.34 51.81 50.11
CA TRP A 663 -22.02 53.24 49.92
C TRP A 663 -20.94 53.47 48.82
N GLU A 664 -21.04 54.40 47.86
CA GLU A 664 -21.90 55.58 47.66
C GLU A 664 -21.75 56.04 46.20
N ASN A 665 -22.74 56.77 45.69
CA ASN A 665 -22.70 57.48 44.40
C ASN A 665 -21.59 58.54 44.40
N ASP A 666 -20.77 58.63 43.34
CA ASP A 666 -20.37 59.95 42.87
C ASP A 666 -19.97 60.04 41.38
N LYS A 667 -20.24 61.23 40.84
CA LYS A 667 -20.06 61.66 39.46
C LYS A 667 -18.63 62.13 39.19
N ASN A 668 -18.22 61.99 37.92
CA ASN A 668 -17.37 62.89 37.10
C ASN A 668 -16.22 62.16 36.39
N GLY A 669 -15.93 62.68 35.19
CA GLY A 669 -15.06 62.04 34.21
C GLY A 669 -13.58 62.14 34.52
N LEU A 670 -12.76 61.48 33.70
CA LEU A 670 -11.83 62.16 32.81
C LEU A 670 -11.14 61.11 31.91
N ARG A 671 -10.99 61.45 30.63
CA ARG A 671 -9.91 60.94 29.77
C ARG A 671 -8.57 61.17 30.45
N ARG A 672 -7.65 60.21 30.34
CA ARG A 672 -6.26 60.48 29.93
C ARG A 672 -5.50 59.20 29.61
N ASP A 673 -4.86 59.25 28.45
CA ASP A 673 -3.76 58.41 28.01
C ASP A 673 -2.67 58.28 29.09
N LEU A 674 -2.01 57.13 29.13
CA LEU A 674 -0.61 57.01 29.52
C LEU A 674 -0.02 55.77 28.82
N SER A 675 0.52 56.02 27.62
CA SER A 675 1.64 55.30 27.07
C SER A 675 2.89 55.53 27.93
N GLU A 676 3.82 54.56 27.85
CA GLU A 676 5.20 54.58 28.38
C GLU A 676 5.35 54.35 29.89
N ILE A 677 5.88 53.17 30.25
CA ILE A 677 7.14 53.06 30.98
C ILE A 677 7.83 51.78 30.50
N GLU A 678 9.00 52.01 29.94
CA GLU A 678 9.97 51.06 29.45
C GLU A 678 10.86 50.55 30.60
N THR A 679 11.52 49.42 30.37
CA THR A 679 12.76 48.93 31.00
C THR A 679 12.73 47.98 32.21
N SER A 680 13.28 46.77 31.93
CA SER A 680 14.34 46.08 32.68
C SER A 680 13.97 45.30 33.95
N LYS A 681 14.03 43.96 33.87
CA LYS A 681 15.18 43.19 34.40
C LYS A 681 15.01 41.68 34.23
N SER A 682 16.10 41.07 33.80
CA SER A 682 16.46 39.66 33.90
C SER A 682 16.24 39.04 35.28
N VAL A 683 15.68 37.82 35.34
CA VAL A 683 16.07 36.80 36.34
C VAL A 683 16.04 35.42 35.66
N ARG A 684 17.08 34.65 35.97
CA ARG A 684 17.45 33.33 35.44
C ARG A 684 17.30 32.31 36.59
N PHE A 685 17.04 31.04 36.23
CA PHE A 685 17.03 29.82 37.07
C PHE A 685 15.80 29.68 37.99
N THR A 686 15.14 28.53 38.08
CA THR A 686 15.63 27.13 38.06
C THR A 686 14.77 26.21 37.20
#